data_AF-A0A7R9TM01-F1
#
_entry.id   AF-A0A7R9TM01-F1
#
_cell.length_a   1.000
_cell.length_b   1.000
_cell.length_c   1.000
_cell.angle_alpha   90.00
_cell.angle_beta   90.00
_cell.angle_gamma   90.00
#
_symmetry.space_group_name_H-M   'P 1'
#
loop_
_entity.id
_entity.type
_entity.pdbx_description
1 polymer ?
#
loop_
_entity_poly.entity_id
_entity_poly.type
_entity_poly.pdbx_seq_one_letter_code
_entity_poly.pdbx_strand_id
1 'polypeptide(L)'
;GEVTYESDHFIEKNKDFVVAEHQSLLASSGMELLVGIFDVKADAALKAAGGGGRGKNAMKFSSIAAGFKTQLAELMAKLNQTSPHYIRCIKPNQLNKPMVFENANVLHQLRCGGVLEAVRISCAGYPSRKPVEEFLDRFGLLAKDKDALFKPGLEVDVIKSILADAGLSSWQMGKTKVFLRAGQMAVLDVIRHKALNDAAAFVQKFVRRGQKRKAFLATKAAANCVARWTRGMLARRLANHIRLTNAATRCQARARCAIAVRKFHALRSATVRIQAHARGAAQRARYRVHRQHVAATKIQAHVRMCAQREAYVRRKKASVTFQCAWRKKAAGRELRRRRHEQRETGALQKAKSELEKRLELERVKAELEHRRLMEMEAKREKEAAEHAAAMEEMRAAMEAAATAAAREARRVAEEQAALERVEAARAEAEATEAARVAEAAATSAALDALRASAEETARALETSKANAAAALAAEKENVETLAARLKASDEDNRALRERVMMLENENARLKQIAKENVMAMTSMKAADNMKTPTGPKTTLAAGAGVDGGLSPPTPDSVTGLTPPSAGTERDIERQQAELDAKRASLANARASAEHDVLLEVIDRASDVGFSGGTPILACVAFRSLLHWRVFELERTGLFDRIMGNMSAAVEVATDDNAKLTYWLSNTFTLLHLLQRTLKTSGGGLGSARRRSAGVGIFERFNSRLRSSPASNSAGKDGGEPVGIPGVRQVDAKYPAFLFKQQLTAFVEKIYGFLRDNVKREITPQLGSCIQAPRLRGGSGGDASSRRGGHGGGHGAPRSPTANQLGPQLGTHWRTILDCLDDLLAVMKANHVPTFLVRKFFTQIFCFINVQLFNALLLRRECCSFSNGEYIKTGLAELENWLIESKDHTGNAWEELRYIRQAVQLLVIHQKPKKTLNEITLELCPVLSIQQLYRISTMYWDDKYGTETVSQEVLVAMKELMMKDQNTNMSNSFLLDDDSSIHFTIDDISGTMSSIDLSVVEPPEAMRENPAFRFLMDAVGSE
;
A
#
# COMPACT_ATOMS: atom_id res chain seq x y z
N GLY A 1 -9.77 61.62 -27.10
CA GLY A 1 -10.90 61.32 -28.01
C GLY A 1 -11.50 62.63 -28.46
N GLU A 2 -12.68 62.59 -29.05
CA GLU A 2 -13.47 63.81 -29.27
C GLU A 2 -13.90 64.42 -27.92
N VAL A 3 -14.06 65.74 -27.90
CA VAL A 3 -14.47 66.52 -26.73
C VAL A 3 -15.45 67.59 -27.21
N THR A 4 -16.67 67.54 -26.70
CA THR A 4 -17.69 68.57 -26.94
C THR A 4 -17.45 69.74 -25.99
N TYR A 5 -17.50 70.96 -26.50
CA TYR A 5 -17.40 72.19 -25.70
C TYR A 5 -18.72 72.95 -25.78
N GLU A 6 -19.24 73.35 -24.64
CA GLU A 6 -20.39 74.26 -24.54
C GLU A 6 -19.92 75.71 -24.72
N SER A 7 -20.69 76.51 -25.47
CA SER A 7 -20.38 77.92 -25.78
C SER A 7 -20.54 78.88 -24.59
N ASP A 8 -21.20 78.42 -23.53
CA ASP A 8 -21.93 79.31 -22.65
C ASP A 8 -21.01 80.00 -21.64
N HIS A 9 -21.22 81.32 -21.53
CA HIS A 9 -20.35 82.26 -20.84
C HIS A 9 -18.88 82.29 -21.36
N PHE A 10 -18.55 81.66 -22.50
CA PHE A 10 -17.16 81.60 -22.99
C PHE A 10 -16.59 82.99 -23.31
N ILE A 11 -17.41 83.87 -23.90
CA ILE A 11 -17.03 85.27 -24.18
C ILE A 11 -16.81 86.06 -22.88
N GLU A 12 -17.56 85.77 -21.82
CA GLU A 12 -17.46 86.46 -20.54
C GLU A 12 -16.23 85.99 -19.76
N LYS A 13 -16.03 84.67 -19.66
CA LYS A 13 -14.84 84.03 -19.08
C LYS A 13 -13.53 84.44 -19.78
N ASN A 14 -13.59 84.95 -21.00
CA ASN A 14 -12.42 85.40 -21.76
C ASN A 14 -12.14 86.91 -21.65
N LYS A 15 -13.04 87.72 -21.07
CA LYS A 15 -12.82 89.16 -20.84
C LYS A 15 -11.90 89.35 -19.63
N ASP A 16 -10.68 89.84 -19.89
CA ASP A 16 -9.66 90.11 -18.87
C ASP A 16 -9.07 91.50 -19.10
N PHE A 17 -9.94 92.51 -19.07
CA PHE A 17 -9.54 93.90 -19.12
C PHE A 17 -9.47 94.45 -17.69
N VAL A 18 -8.28 94.85 -17.26
CA VAL A 18 -8.13 95.64 -16.04
C VAL A 18 -8.30 97.12 -16.41
N VAL A 19 -9.10 97.84 -15.65
CA VAL A 19 -9.34 99.28 -15.83
C VAL A 19 -8.04 100.03 -15.47
N ALA A 20 -7.52 100.85 -16.39
CA ALA A 20 -6.20 101.46 -16.26
C ALA A 20 -6.15 102.50 -15.13
N GLU A 21 -7.26 103.18 -14.88
CA GLU A 21 -7.50 104.08 -13.76
C GLU A 21 -7.37 103.33 -12.42
N HIS A 22 -7.89 102.10 -12.32
CA HIS A 22 -7.79 101.29 -11.11
C HIS A 22 -6.34 100.81 -10.88
N GLN A 23 -5.62 100.41 -11.93
CA GLN A 23 -4.19 100.10 -11.83
C GLN A 23 -3.37 101.31 -11.37
N SER A 24 -3.67 102.48 -11.92
CA SER A 24 -2.97 103.73 -11.59
C SER A 24 -3.21 104.16 -10.14
N LEU A 25 -4.45 103.99 -9.65
CA LEU A 25 -4.81 104.24 -8.26
C LEU A 25 -4.09 103.29 -7.29
N LEU A 26 -4.04 101.99 -7.61
CA LEU A 26 -3.33 100.99 -6.78
C LEU A 26 -1.82 101.18 -6.79
N ALA A 27 -1.24 101.58 -7.93
CA ALA A 27 0.18 101.93 -8.05
C ALA A 27 0.56 103.25 -7.32
N SER A 28 -0.42 104.09 -6.97
CA SER A 28 -0.24 105.30 -6.14
C SER A 28 -0.48 105.08 -4.64
N SER A 29 -0.65 103.83 -4.21
CA SER A 29 -0.85 103.47 -2.80
C SER A 29 0.37 103.79 -1.93
N GLY A 30 0.13 104.18 -0.67
CA GLY A 30 1.19 104.30 0.34
C GLY A 30 1.74 102.95 0.84
N MET A 31 1.17 101.82 0.41
CA MET A 31 1.66 100.48 0.77
C MET A 31 2.64 99.96 -0.29
N GLU A 32 3.92 99.83 0.09
CA GLU A 32 5.01 99.36 -0.78
C GLU A 32 4.71 98.03 -1.49
N LEU A 33 4.03 97.09 -0.82
CA LEU A 33 3.60 95.81 -1.42
C LEU A 33 2.60 96.00 -2.57
N LEU A 34 1.65 96.94 -2.47
CA LEU A 34 0.70 97.23 -3.55
C LEU A 34 1.40 97.92 -4.73
N VAL A 35 2.30 98.86 -4.44
CA VAL A 35 3.12 99.51 -5.47
C VAL A 35 3.97 98.48 -6.22
N GLY A 36 4.58 97.53 -5.51
CA GLY A 36 5.39 96.46 -6.09
C GLY A 36 4.60 95.44 -6.94
N ILE A 37 3.34 95.15 -6.57
CA ILE A 37 2.46 94.26 -7.36
C ILE A 37 1.99 94.93 -8.67
N PHE A 38 1.85 96.26 -8.68
CA PHE A 38 1.36 97.04 -9.81
C PHE A 38 2.42 97.98 -10.44
N ASP A 39 3.73 97.70 -10.27
CA ASP A 39 4.79 98.62 -10.73
C ASP A 39 4.84 98.72 -12.27
N VAL A 40 4.37 99.85 -12.79
CA VAL A 40 4.25 100.19 -14.21
C VAL A 40 5.62 100.20 -14.93
N LYS A 41 6.74 100.28 -14.19
CA LYS A 41 8.10 100.36 -14.78
C LYS A 41 8.48 99.15 -15.64
N ALA A 42 7.98 97.95 -15.35
CA ALA A 42 8.34 96.74 -16.10
C ALA A 42 7.85 96.79 -17.56
N ASP A 43 6.60 97.21 -17.78
CA ASP A 43 5.94 97.17 -19.09
C ASP A 43 6.25 98.40 -19.97
N ALA A 44 6.96 99.40 -19.42
CA ALA A 44 7.48 100.54 -20.18
C ALA A 44 8.75 100.16 -20.97
N ALA A 45 9.67 99.41 -20.36
CA ALA A 45 10.94 99.02 -20.98
C ALA A 45 10.75 98.19 -22.26
N LEU A 46 9.78 97.26 -22.25
CA LEU A 46 9.45 96.41 -23.41
C LEU A 46 8.89 97.18 -24.61
N LYS A 47 8.33 98.38 -24.41
CA LYS A 47 7.78 99.22 -25.49
C LYS A 47 8.83 100.08 -26.18
N ALA A 48 10.02 100.26 -25.60
CA ALA A 48 11.08 101.10 -26.16
C ALA A 48 11.83 100.46 -27.35
N ALA A 49 11.76 99.14 -27.51
CA ALA A 49 12.53 98.40 -28.53
C ALA A 49 11.78 98.19 -29.87
N GLY A 50 10.48 98.51 -29.95
CA GLY A 50 9.63 98.28 -31.14
C GLY A 50 9.33 99.57 -31.89
N GLY A 51 10.10 99.89 -32.93
CA GLY A 51 9.99 101.17 -33.65
C GLY A 51 8.82 101.28 -34.63
N GLY A 52 8.04 102.37 -34.51
CA GLY A 52 7.28 103.00 -35.61
C GLY A 52 5.92 102.40 -36.00
N GLY A 53 4.83 103.16 -35.80
CA GLY A 53 3.53 102.85 -36.38
C GLY A 53 2.34 103.63 -35.79
N ARG A 54 1.70 104.48 -36.60
CA ARG A 54 0.49 105.27 -36.26
C ARG A 54 -0.65 104.40 -35.68
N GLY A 55 -1.27 104.85 -34.58
CA GLY A 55 -2.59 104.34 -34.14
C GLY A 55 -2.93 104.70 -32.68
N LYS A 56 -3.74 105.75 -32.47
CA LYS A 56 -4.27 106.11 -31.14
C LYS A 56 -5.63 105.45 -30.88
N ASN A 57 -5.94 105.24 -29.59
CA ASN A 57 -7.28 104.99 -29.06
C ASN A 57 -8.00 103.70 -29.50
N ALA A 58 -7.31 102.56 -29.41
CA ALA A 58 -7.97 101.29 -29.10
C ALA A 58 -7.52 100.85 -27.69
N MET A 59 -8.46 100.68 -26.77
CA MET A 59 -8.20 100.04 -25.48
C MET A 59 -7.72 98.62 -25.78
N LYS A 60 -6.45 98.30 -25.48
CA LYS A 60 -5.88 96.98 -25.82
C LYS A 60 -6.61 95.90 -25.02
N PHE A 61 -7.55 95.23 -25.67
CA PHE A 61 -8.35 94.16 -25.08
C PHE A 61 -7.45 92.94 -24.80
N SER A 62 -6.88 92.93 -23.60
CA SER A 62 -6.33 91.71 -23.02
C SER A 62 -7.47 90.71 -22.81
N SER A 63 -7.17 89.44 -23.04
CA SER A 63 -8.11 88.34 -22.90
C SER A 63 -7.36 87.10 -22.43
N ILE A 64 -8.02 86.26 -21.63
CA ILE A 64 -7.38 85.10 -21.01
C ILE A 64 -6.80 84.18 -22.09
N ALA A 65 -7.50 83.99 -23.21
CA ALA A 65 -7.01 83.21 -24.35
C ALA A 65 -5.73 83.80 -25.00
N ALA A 66 -5.59 85.13 -25.05
CA ALA A 66 -4.38 85.77 -25.59
C ALA A 66 -3.19 85.68 -24.63
N GLY A 67 -3.43 85.88 -23.32
CA GLY A 67 -2.44 85.69 -22.27
C GLY A 67 -1.95 84.24 -22.21
N PHE A 68 -2.90 83.29 -22.13
CA PHE A 68 -2.64 81.85 -22.12
C PHE A 68 -1.88 81.39 -23.37
N LYS A 69 -2.24 81.89 -24.56
CA LYS A 69 -1.50 81.59 -25.81
C LYS A 69 -0.03 82.01 -25.73
N THR A 70 0.25 83.21 -25.18
CA THR A 70 1.62 83.71 -25.00
C THR A 70 2.39 82.89 -23.97
N GLN A 71 1.80 82.64 -22.80
CA GLN A 71 2.38 81.80 -21.75
C GLN A 71 2.68 80.37 -22.24
N LEU A 72 1.78 79.78 -23.03
CA LEU A 72 1.95 78.46 -23.63
C LEU A 72 3.07 78.46 -24.69
N ALA A 73 3.18 79.52 -25.50
CA ALA A 73 4.28 79.67 -26.46
C ALA A 73 5.64 79.78 -25.77
N GLU A 74 5.74 80.56 -24.69
CA GLU A 74 6.95 80.64 -23.86
C GLU A 74 7.30 79.31 -23.20
N LEU A 75 6.30 78.60 -22.66
CA LEU A 75 6.49 77.28 -22.05
C LEU A 75 7.01 76.28 -23.08
N MET A 76 6.42 76.25 -24.29
CA MET A 76 6.89 75.40 -25.38
C MET A 76 8.30 75.76 -25.85
N ALA A 77 8.65 77.06 -25.90
CA ALA A 77 10.01 77.49 -26.21
C ALA A 77 11.03 77.01 -25.16
N LYS A 78 10.71 77.16 -23.87
CA LYS A 78 11.54 76.68 -22.75
C LYS A 78 11.66 75.15 -22.75
N LEU A 79 10.58 74.42 -23.02
CA LEU A 79 10.61 72.95 -23.11
C LEU A 79 11.43 72.44 -24.30
N ASN A 80 11.29 73.07 -25.48
CA ASN A 80 12.02 72.67 -26.70
C ASN A 80 13.55 72.93 -26.62
N GLN A 81 14.02 73.74 -25.67
CA GLN A 81 15.44 73.90 -25.34
C GLN A 81 16.00 72.76 -24.47
N THR A 82 15.15 71.81 -24.03
CA THR A 82 15.51 70.70 -23.13
C THR A 82 15.18 69.34 -23.76
N SER A 83 15.68 68.25 -23.17
CA SER A 83 15.25 66.89 -23.52
C SER A 83 14.06 66.45 -22.65
N PRO A 84 12.81 66.41 -23.17
CA PRO A 84 11.64 66.11 -22.37
C PRO A 84 11.59 64.64 -21.94
N HIS A 85 11.34 64.40 -20.65
CA HIS A 85 11.11 63.08 -20.07
C HIS A 85 9.65 62.95 -19.62
N TYR A 86 8.93 61.96 -20.16
CA TYR A 86 7.49 61.80 -19.93
C TYR A 86 7.20 60.82 -18.80
N ILE A 87 6.55 61.32 -17.74
CA ILE A 87 5.90 60.51 -16.70
C ILE A 87 4.39 60.69 -16.85
N ARG A 88 3.63 59.60 -16.73
CA ARG A 88 2.15 59.60 -16.75
C ARG A 88 1.63 58.97 -15.46
N CYS A 89 1.15 59.82 -14.55
CA CYS A 89 0.51 59.37 -13.31
C CYS A 89 -0.89 58.82 -13.62
N ILE A 90 -1.28 57.74 -12.95
CA ILE A 90 -2.58 57.09 -13.07
C ILE A 90 -3.11 56.84 -11.66
N LYS A 91 -4.33 57.29 -11.36
CA LYS A 91 -5.04 57.02 -10.10
C LYS A 91 -5.73 55.65 -10.21
N PRO A 92 -5.34 54.63 -9.42
CA PRO A 92 -5.82 53.25 -9.61
C PRO A 92 -7.27 53.04 -9.17
N ASN A 93 -7.75 53.79 -8.18
CA ASN A 93 -9.13 53.80 -7.70
C ASN A 93 -9.50 55.18 -7.14
N GLN A 94 -10.79 55.56 -7.17
CA GLN A 94 -11.20 56.90 -6.72
C GLN A 94 -11.03 57.11 -5.21
N LEU A 95 -11.17 56.04 -4.41
CA LEU A 95 -11.18 56.08 -2.94
C LEU A 95 -9.78 56.07 -2.29
N ASN A 96 -8.70 56.13 -3.08
CA ASN A 96 -7.30 56.03 -2.61
C ASN A 96 -6.97 54.76 -1.80
N LYS A 97 -7.76 53.68 -1.91
CA LYS A 97 -7.54 52.44 -1.16
C LYS A 97 -6.31 51.68 -1.69
N PRO A 98 -5.48 51.07 -0.82
CA PRO A 98 -4.35 50.26 -1.26
C PRO A 98 -4.82 49.02 -2.04
N MET A 99 -4.05 48.62 -3.06
CA MET A 99 -4.27 47.44 -3.93
C MET A 99 -5.62 47.35 -4.69
N VAL A 100 -6.54 48.31 -4.54
CA VAL A 100 -7.79 48.36 -5.32
C VAL A 100 -7.53 48.98 -6.71
N PHE A 101 -8.03 48.34 -7.76
CA PHE A 101 -7.86 48.78 -9.15
C PHE A 101 -9.19 48.82 -9.91
N GLU A 102 -9.62 50.01 -10.32
CA GLU A 102 -10.89 50.27 -10.99
C GLU A 102 -10.70 50.32 -12.51
N ASN A 103 -10.83 49.16 -13.17
CA ASN A 103 -10.59 48.98 -14.61
C ASN A 103 -11.16 50.10 -15.50
N ALA A 104 -12.42 50.51 -15.28
CA ALA A 104 -13.08 51.55 -16.08
C ALA A 104 -12.42 52.93 -15.91
N ASN A 105 -12.15 53.33 -14.67
CA ASN A 105 -11.54 54.62 -14.34
C ASN A 105 -10.08 54.69 -14.82
N VAL A 106 -9.32 53.59 -14.73
CA VAL A 106 -7.96 53.52 -15.27
C VAL A 106 -7.96 53.50 -16.80
N LEU A 107 -8.86 52.74 -17.44
CA LEU A 107 -8.97 52.72 -18.91
C LEU A 107 -9.34 54.11 -19.48
N HIS A 108 -10.23 54.85 -18.81
CA HIS A 108 -10.53 56.24 -19.16
C HIS A 108 -9.29 57.14 -19.05
N GLN A 109 -8.56 57.07 -17.92
CA GLN A 109 -7.30 57.84 -17.76
C GLN A 109 -6.25 57.48 -18.82
N LEU A 110 -6.10 56.21 -19.20
CA LEU A 110 -5.16 55.77 -20.24
C LEU A 110 -5.54 56.27 -21.65
N ARG A 111 -6.84 56.47 -21.92
CA ARG A 111 -7.35 57.13 -23.15
C ARG A 111 -7.05 58.62 -23.12
N CYS A 112 -7.37 59.31 -22.03
CA CYS A 112 -7.20 60.76 -21.89
C CYS A 112 -5.72 61.19 -21.80
N GLY A 113 -4.86 60.39 -21.17
CA GLY A 113 -3.41 60.62 -21.11
C GLY A 113 -2.63 60.25 -22.38
N GLY A 114 -3.33 59.81 -23.44
CA GLY A 114 -2.76 59.45 -24.74
C GLY A 114 -1.96 58.14 -24.78
N VAL A 115 -1.96 57.36 -23.69
CA VAL A 115 -1.09 56.17 -23.55
C VAL A 115 -1.47 55.08 -24.53
N LEU A 116 -2.77 54.78 -24.68
CA LEU A 116 -3.23 53.77 -25.64
C LEU A 116 -2.93 54.17 -27.09
N GLU A 117 -2.92 55.46 -27.40
CA GLU A 117 -2.64 55.98 -28.75
C GLU A 117 -1.15 55.87 -29.08
N ALA A 118 -0.26 56.18 -28.13
CA ALA A 118 1.17 55.92 -28.25
C ALA A 118 1.47 54.41 -28.42
N VAL A 119 0.75 53.54 -27.72
CA VAL A 119 0.83 52.07 -27.91
C VAL A 119 0.34 51.66 -29.30
N ARG A 120 -0.80 52.19 -29.77
CA ARG A 120 -1.35 51.94 -31.12
C ARG A 120 -0.34 52.28 -32.22
N ILE A 121 0.31 53.44 -32.13
CA ILE A 121 1.36 53.88 -33.05
C ILE A 121 2.60 52.96 -32.95
N SER A 122 3.00 52.54 -31.76
CA SER A 122 4.10 51.59 -31.55
C SER A 122 3.83 50.21 -32.18
N CYS A 123 2.59 49.72 -32.07
CA CYS A 123 2.14 48.46 -32.67
C CYS A 123 2.07 48.52 -34.22
N ALA A 124 1.88 49.70 -34.81
CA ALA A 124 1.96 49.90 -36.26
C ALA A 124 3.41 49.85 -36.81
N GLY A 125 4.42 49.90 -35.94
CA GLY A 125 5.82 49.64 -36.28
C GLY A 125 6.24 48.20 -35.96
N TYR A 126 7.42 48.06 -35.36
CA TYR A 126 7.96 46.80 -34.83
C TYR A 126 8.00 46.87 -33.29
N PRO A 127 6.93 46.43 -32.59
CA PRO A 127 6.89 46.42 -31.13
C PRO A 127 7.73 45.29 -30.53
N SER A 128 7.78 44.13 -31.17
CA SER A 128 8.56 42.98 -30.71
C SER A 128 10.00 43.08 -31.20
N ARG A 129 10.96 43.13 -30.27
CA ARG A 129 12.38 43.36 -30.54
C ARG A 129 13.21 42.40 -29.67
N LYS A 130 13.85 41.40 -30.28
CA LYS A 130 14.56 40.32 -29.57
C LYS A 130 16.03 40.26 -29.98
N PRO A 131 16.98 40.05 -29.06
CA PRO A 131 18.35 39.66 -29.41
C PRO A 131 18.38 38.43 -30.34
N VAL A 132 19.43 38.31 -31.15
CA VAL A 132 19.67 37.12 -32.00
C VAL A 132 19.73 35.85 -31.14
N GLU A 133 20.53 35.87 -30.08
CA GLU A 133 20.66 34.79 -29.08
C GLU A 133 19.31 34.38 -28.48
N GLU A 134 18.54 35.34 -27.92
CA GLU A 134 17.25 35.09 -27.29
C GLU A 134 16.18 34.54 -28.27
N PHE A 135 16.32 34.85 -29.56
CA PHE A 135 15.46 34.31 -30.60
C PHE A 135 15.86 32.86 -30.96
N LEU A 136 17.16 32.57 -31.05
CA LEU A 136 17.67 31.23 -31.36
C LEU A 136 17.50 30.23 -30.21
N ASP A 137 17.65 30.65 -28.95
CA ASP A 137 17.31 29.81 -27.80
C ASP A 137 15.83 29.40 -27.82
N ARG A 138 14.92 30.36 -28.07
CA ARG A 138 13.48 30.10 -28.11
C ARG A 138 13.04 29.29 -29.34
N PHE A 139 13.58 29.59 -30.52
CA PHE A 139 13.05 29.08 -31.80
C PHE A 139 14.03 28.23 -32.63
N GLY A 140 15.27 28.01 -32.19
CA GLY A 140 16.28 27.20 -32.89
C GLY A 140 15.84 25.74 -33.13
N LEU A 141 14.90 25.23 -32.33
CA LEU A 141 14.21 23.96 -32.58
C LEU A 141 13.54 23.87 -33.96
N LEU A 142 13.15 25.01 -34.54
CA LEU A 142 12.55 25.13 -35.88
C LEU A 142 13.58 25.22 -37.02
N ALA A 143 14.89 25.25 -36.72
CA ALA A 143 15.92 25.25 -37.74
C ALA A 143 15.96 23.90 -38.49
N LYS A 144 15.95 23.96 -39.83
CA LYS A 144 16.16 22.78 -40.69
C LYS A 144 17.58 22.26 -40.57
N ASP A 145 18.57 23.14 -40.66
CA ASP A 145 19.97 22.85 -40.36
C ASP A 145 20.22 23.12 -38.87
N LYS A 146 20.46 22.05 -38.11
CA LYS A 146 20.77 22.12 -36.68
C LYS A 146 22.26 22.30 -36.40
N ASP A 147 23.12 21.99 -37.36
CA ASP A 147 24.57 22.14 -37.23
C ASP A 147 24.98 23.60 -37.45
N ALA A 148 24.19 24.36 -38.23
CA ALA A 148 24.33 25.81 -38.39
C ALA A 148 24.02 26.61 -37.11
N LEU A 149 23.25 26.07 -36.15
CA LEU A 149 23.00 26.72 -34.86
C LEU A 149 24.28 26.89 -34.01
N PHE A 150 25.26 26.01 -34.21
CA PHE A 150 26.49 25.95 -33.41
C PHE A 150 27.72 26.52 -34.14
N LYS A 151 27.53 27.17 -35.30
CA LYS A 151 28.59 27.74 -36.15
C LYS A 151 28.59 29.27 -36.02
N PRO A 152 29.63 29.87 -35.40
CA PRO A 152 29.71 31.33 -35.23
C PRO A 152 29.52 32.08 -36.55
N GLY A 153 28.65 33.10 -36.54
CA GLY A 153 28.37 33.94 -37.70
C GLY A 153 27.25 33.48 -38.64
N LEU A 154 26.79 32.22 -38.57
CA LEU A 154 25.64 31.74 -39.37
C LEU A 154 24.27 32.00 -38.72
N GLU A 155 24.25 32.38 -37.45
CA GLU A 155 23.05 32.69 -36.64
C GLU A 155 21.99 33.52 -37.40
N VAL A 156 22.42 34.59 -38.07
CA VAL A 156 21.55 35.52 -38.79
C VAL A 156 20.84 34.83 -39.97
N ASP A 157 21.50 33.92 -40.67
CA ASP A 157 20.92 33.19 -41.80
C ASP A 157 20.03 32.03 -41.34
N VAL A 158 20.35 31.40 -40.20
CA VAL A 158 19.44 30.45 -39.53
C VAL A 158 18.14 31.14 -39.11
N ILE A 159 18.20 32.36 -38.55
CA ILE A 159 17.01 33.17 -38.24
C ILE A 159 16.19 33.48 -39.49
N LYS A 160 16.82 33.91 -40.59
CA LYS A 160 16.13 34.14 -41.88
C LYS A 160 15.42 32.87 -42.36
N SER A 161 16.08 31.71 -42.28
CA SER A 161 15.50 30.42 -42.66
C SER A 161 14.26 30.09 -41.82
N ILE A 162 14.35 30.19 -40.49
CA ILE A 162 13.20 29.94 -39.57
C ILE A 162 12.03 30.87 -39.90
N LEU A 163 12.29 32.16 -40.14
CA LEU A 163 11.25 33.16 -40.42
C LEU A 163 10.60 32.98 -41.80
N ALA A 164 11.38 32.59 -42.82
CA ALA A 164 10.89 32.25 -44.15
C ALA A 164 10.05 30.96 -44.13
N ASP A 165 10.52 29.92 -43.43
CA ASP A 165 9.82 28.64 -43.28
C ASP A 165 8.52 28.76 -42.46
N ALA A 166 8.47 29.72 -41.53
CA ALA A 166 7.26 30.10 -40.82
C ALA A 166 6.26 30.93 -41.68
N GLY A 167 6.59 31.22 -42.94
CA GLY A 167 5.75 32.01 -43.85
C GLY A 167 5.61 33.49 -43.46
N LEU A 168 6.50 34.00 -42.61
CA LEU A 168 6.39 35.37 -42.09
C LEU A 168 7.02 36.37 -43.07
N SER A 169 6.23 37.32 -43.54
CA SER A 169 6.64 38.34 -44.53
C SER A 169 7.04 39.69 -43.93
N SER A 170 6.65 39.97 -42.67
CA SER A 170 6.72 41.32 -42.08
C SER A 170 7.65 41.43 -40.87
N TRP A 171 8.85 40.83 -40.99
CA TRP A 171 9.97 40.97 -40.04
C TRP A 171 11.10 41.83 -40.63
N GLN A 172 12.03 42.26 -39.79
CA GLN A 172 13.28 42.95 -40.19
C GLN A 172 14.45 42.48 -39.32
N MET A 173 15.66 42.47 -39.88
CA MET A 173 16.87 42.03 -39.19
C MET A 173 17.82 43.21 -38.94
N GLY A 174 18.01 43.57 -37.67
CA GLY A 174 19.03 44.55 -37.26
C GLY A 174 20.34 43.87 -36.87
N LYS A 175 21.42 44.65 -36.74
CA LYS A 175 22.79 44.14 -36.48
C LYS A 175 22.93 43.16 -35.30
N THR A 176 22.06 43.25 -34.28
CA THR A 176 22.07 42.39 -33.10
C THR A 176 20.67 41.95 -32.64
N LYS A 177 19.61 42.32 -33.38
CA LYS A 177 18.20 42.11 -32.94
C LYS A 177 17.25 41.84 -34.09
N VAL A 178 16.37 40.86 -33.91
CA VAL A 178 15.20 40.59 -34.76
C VAL A 178 14.09 41.57 -34.40
N PHE A 179 13.45 42.15 -35.42
CA PHE A 179 12.32 43.06 -35.30
C PHE A 179 11.08 42.41 -35.92
N LEU A 180 10.01 42.31 -35.14
CA LEU A 180 8.77 41.61 -35.48
C LEU A 180 7.56 42.53 -35.25
N ARG A 181 6.58 42.45 -36.15
CA ARG A 181 5.26 43.09 -35.98
C ARG A 181 4.46 42.38 -34.87
N ALA A 182 3.41 43.05 -34.40
CA ALA A 182 2.46 42.46 -33.46
C ALA A 182 1.91 41.11 -33.97
N GLY A 183 1.68 40.16 -33.06
CA GLY A 183 1.15 38.82 -33.37
C GLY A 183 2.16 37.80 -33.91
N GLN A 184 3.20 38.20 -34.66
CA GLN A 184 4.14 37.25 -35.30
C GLN A 184 4.84 36.31 -34.32
N MET A 185 5.17 36.80 -33.11
CA MET A 185 5.79 35.97 -32.06
C MET A 185 4.90 34.78 -31.68
N ALA A 186 3.58 35.00 -31.56
CA ALA A 186 2.63 33.95 -31.23
C ALA A 186 2.46 32.93 -32.37
N VAL A 187 2.61 33.36 -33.64
CA VAL A 187 2.62 32.44 -34.79
C VAL A 187 3.83 31.51 -34.72
N LEU A 188 5.02 32.03 -34.38
CA LEU A 188 6.22 31.19 -34.17
C LEU A 188 6.05 30.23 -32.98
N ASP A 189 5.47 30.68 -31.86
CA ASP A 189 5.19 29.82 -30.72
C ASP A 189 4.19 28.70 -31.08
N VAL A 190 3.15 28.98 -31.88
CA VAL A 190 2.21 27.95 -32.37
C VAL A 190 2.91 26.93 -33.28
N ILE A 191 3.79 27.37 -34.18
CA ILE A 191 4.58 26.47 -35.04
C ILE A 191 5.55 25.61 -34.19
N ARG A 192 6.20 26.19 -33.19
CA ARG A 192 7.04 25.50 -32.20
C ARG A 192 6.26 24.44 -31.42
N HIS A 193 5.07 24.77 -30.92
CA HIS A 193 4.21 23.81 -30.23
C HIS A 193 3.75 22.67 -31.14
N LYS A 194 3.44 22.95 -32.42
CA LYS A 194 3.13 21.90 -33.39
C LYS A 194 4.31 20.94 -33.58
N ALA A 195 5.52 21.45 -33.82
CA ALA A 195 6.71 20.62 -34.00
C ALA A 195 7.00 19.72 -32.77
N LEU A 196 6.78 20.22 -31.56
CA LEU A 196 6.88 19.45 -30.31
C LEU A 196 5.80 18.35 -30.23
N ASN A 197 4.56 18.67 -30.60
CA ASN A 197 3.46 17.70 -30.61
C ASN A 197 3.66 16.59 -31.66
N ASP A 198 4.14 16.94 -32.86
CA ASP A 198 4.44 15.97 -33.92
C ASP A 198 5.57 15.01 -33.49
N ALA A 199 6.60 15.51 -32.79
CA ALA A 199 7.65 14.69 -32.18
C ALA A 199 7.11 13.79 -31.04
N ALA A 200 6.23 14.31 -30.19
CA ALA A 200 5.58 13.53 -29.14
C ALA A 200 4.71 12.41 -29.74
N ALA A 201 3.93 12.69 -30.79
CA ALA A 201 3.13 11.72 -31.52
C ALA A 201 4.00 10.62 -32.16
N PHE A 202 5.18 10.97 -32.70
CA PHE A 202 6.15 10.02 -33.21
C PHE A 202 6.64 9.06 -32.10
N VAL A 203 7.03 9.56 -30.92
CA VAL A 203 7.43 8.71 -29.78
C VAL A 203 6.25 7.83 -29.30
N GLN A 204 5.07 8.43 -29.13
CA GLN A 204 3.85 7.71 -28.73
C GLN A 204 3.49 6.58 -29.70
N LYS A 205 3.74 6.73 -31.01
CA LYS A 205 3.53 5.66 -32.01
C LYS A 205 4.33 4.40 -31.69
N PHE A 206 5.59 4.53 -31.26
CA PHE A 206 6.40 3.37 -30.85
C PHE A 206 5.93 2.77 -29.51
N VAL A 207 5.59 3.60 -28.52
CA VAL A 207 5.06 3.12 -27.23
C VAL A 207 3.73 2.39 -27.40
N ARG A 208 2.78 2.97 -28.14
CA ARG A 208 1.48 2.36 -28.48
C ARG A 208 1.66 1.06 -29.27
N ARG A 209 2.59 1.02 -30.25
CA ARG A 209 2.97 -0.22 -30.96
C ARG A 209 3.51 -1.30 -30.02
N GLY A 210 4.39 -0.94 -29.08
CA GLY A 210 4.94 -1.84 -28.08
C GLY A 210 3.86 -2.44 -27.17
N GLN A 211 2.99 -1.58 -26.62
CA GLN A 211 1.87 -2.00 -25.78
C GLN A 211 0.90 -2.94 -26.52
N LYS A 212 0.47 -2.57 -27.74
CA LYS A 212 -0.42 -3.41 -28.57
C LYS A 212 0.25 -4.74 -28.97
N ARG A 213 1.57 -4.75 -29.24
CA ARG A 213 2.33 -5.99 -29.49
C ARG A 213 2.38 -6.89 -28.25
N LYS A 214 2.62 -6.34 -27.05
CA LYS A 214 2.60 -7.10 -25.79
C LYS A 214 1.23 -7.72 -25.53
N ALA A 215 0.15 -6.94 -25.69
CA ALA A 215 -1.23 -7.43 -25.55
C ALA A 215 -1.56 -8.54 -26.58
N PHE A 216 -1.22 -8.34 -27.86
CA PHE A 216 -1.42 -9.36 -28.89
C PHE A 216 -0.67 -10.67 -28.61
N LEU A 217 0.58 -10.59 -28.14
CA LEU A 217 1.37 -11.78 -27.79
C LEU A 217 0.76 -12.54 -26.60
N ALA A 218 0.25 -11.82 -25.58
CA ALA A 218 -0.48 -12.43 -24.47
C ALA A 218 -1.78 -13.12 -24.95
N THR A 219 -2.58 -12.46 -25.78
CA THR A 219 -3.80 -13.04 -26.38
C THR A 219 -3.48 -14.28 -27.22
N LYS A 220 -2.41 -14.25 -28.03
CA LYS A 220 -1.93 -15.40 -28.81
C LYS A 220 -1.48 -16.55 -27.91
N ALA A 221 -0.82 -16.27 -26.79
CA ALA A 221 -0.42 -17.29 -25.82
C ALA A 221 -1.64 -17.94 -25.14
N ALA A 222 -2.65 -17.15 -24.76
CA ALA A 222 -3.91 -17.65 -24.21
C ALA A 222 -4.68 -18.52 -25.21
N ALA A 223 -4.83 -18.06 -26.46
CA ALA A 223 -5.44 -18.84 -27.54
C ALA A 223 -4.69 -20.17 -27.81
N ASN A 224 -3.36 -20.14 -27.80
CA ASN A 224 -2.52 -21.35 -27.90
C ASN A 224 -2.63 -22.26 -26.66
N CYS A 225 -2.99 -21.74 -25.48
CA CYS A 225 -3.27 -22.55 -24.30
C CYS A 225 -4.60 -23.30 -24.46
N VAL A 226 -5.68 -22.58 -24.77
CA VAL A 226 -7.00 -23.15 -25.06
C VAL A 226 -6.92 -24.18 -26.18
N ALA A 227 -6.25 -23.85 -27.29
CA ALA A 227 -6.11 -24.73 -28.44
C ALA A 227 -5.21 -25.97 -28.20
N ARG A 228 -4.37 -25.98 -27.15
CA ARG A 228 -3.69 -27.20 -26.68
C ARG A 228 -4.62 -28.03 -25.80
N TRP A 229 -5.34 -27.39 -24.88
CA TRP A 229 -6.25 -28.05 -23.95
C TRP A 229 -7.44 -28.73 -24.67
N THR A 230 -8.04 -28.07 -25.67
CA THR A 230 -9.14 -28.64 -26.47
C THR A 230 -8.68 -29.85 -27.29
N ARG A 231 -7.51 -29.80 -27.94
CA ARG A 231 -6.90 -30.96 -28.61
C ARG A 231 -6.68 -32.12 -27.64
N GLY A 232 -6.15 -31.83 -26.44
CA GLY A 232 -5.99 -32.83 -25.37
C GLY A 232 -7.32 -33.41 -24.87
N MET A 233 -8.38 -32.61 -24.76
CA MET A 233 -9.73 -33.09 -24.43
C MET A 233 -10.29 -34.00 -25.52
N LEU A 234 -10.19 -33.62 -26.79
CA LEU A 234 -10.69 -34.41 -27.92
C LEU A 234 -9.98 -35.76 -27.99
N ALA A 235 -8.65 -35.79 -27.84
CA ALA A 235 -7.88 -37.02 -27.75
C ALA A 235 -8.31 -37.91 -26.58
N ARG A 236 -8.52 -37.34 -25.37
CA ARG A 236 -9.03 -38.09 -24.21
C ARG A 236 -10.46 -38.61 -24.40
N ARG A 237 -11.36 -37.83 -25.01
CA ARG A 237 -12.73 -38.27 -25.34
C ARG A 237 -12.72 -39.43 -26.32
N LEU A 238 -11.92 -39.34 -27.40
CA LEU A 238 -11.76 -40.42 -28.38
C LEU A 238 -11.16 -41.68 -27.74
N ALA A 239 -10.09 -41.54 -26.95
CA ALA A 239 -9.48 -42.66 -26.23
C ALA A 239 -10.45 -43.34 -25.25
N ASN A 240 -11.26 -42.57 -24.51
CA ASN A 240 -12.29 -43.12 -23.63
C ASN A 240 -13.40 -43.83 -24.41
N HIS A 241 -13.84 -43.28 -25.54
CA HIS A 241 -14.82 -43.95 -26.41
C HIS A 241 -14.27 -45.30 -26.92
N ILE A 242 -13.04 -45.33 -27.43
CA ILE A 242 -12.35 -46.56 -27.89
C ILE A 242 -12.16 -47.56 -26.74
N ARG A 243 -11.85 -47.11 -25.52
CA ARG A 243 -11.75 -47.98 -24.33
C ARG A 243 -13.11 -48.56 -23.95
N LEU A 244 -14.18 -47.78 -24.01
CA LEU A 244 -15.55 -48.23 -23.69
C LEU A 244 -16.10 -49.21 -24.73
N THR A 245 -15.91 -48.94 -26.03
CA THR A 245 -16.33 -49.88 -27.09
C THR A 245 -15.53 -51.19 -27.02
N ASN A 246 -14.21 -51.13 -26.81
CA ASN A 246 -13.39 -52.34 -26.61
C ASN A 246 -13.71 -53.10 -25.31
N ALA A 247 -14.13 -52.41 -24.24
CA ALA A 247 -14.64 -53.08 -23.04
C ALA A 247 -15.98 -53.78 -23.33
N ALA A 248 -16.91 -53.09 -23.99
CA ALA A 248 -18.22 -53.63 -24.35
C ALA A 248 -18.11 -54.85 -25.29
N THR A 249 -17.29 -54.80 -26.34
CA THR A 249 -17.08 -55.95 -27.25
C THR A 249 -16.43 -57.13 -26.54
N ARG A 250 -15.45 -56.91 -25.65
CA ARG A 250 -14.87 -57.99 -24.81
C ARG A 250 -15.88 -58.62 -23.87
N CYS A 251 -16.76 -57.82 -23.25
CA CYS A 251 -17.83 -58.33 -22.40
C CYS A 251 -18.89 -59.11 -23.20
N GLN A 252 -19.32 -58.58 -24.35
CA GLN A 252 -20.24 -59.27 -25.27
C GLN A 252 -19.64 -60.59 -25.80
N ALA A 253 -18.36 -60.61 -26.18
CA ALA A 253 -17.68 -61.81 -26.65
C ALA A 253 -17.60 -62.89 -25.54
N ARG A 254 -17.23 -62.50 -24.32
CA ARG A 254 -17.24 -63.42 -23.15
C ARG A 254 -18.64 -63.94 -22.84
N ALA A 255 -19.67 -63.09 -22.88
CA ALA A 255 -21.06 -63.50 -22.64
C ALA A 255 -21.57 -64.47 -23.72
N ARG A 256 -21.35 -64.16 -25.01
CA ARG A 256 -21.69 -65.04 -26.14
C ARG A 256 -20.98 -66.40 -26.03
N CYS A 257 -19.69 -66.39 -25.71
CA CYS A 257 -18.91 -67.60 -25.46
C CYS A 257 -19.50 -68.42 -24.30
N ALA A 258 -19.74 -67.81 -23.14
CA ALA A 258 -20.31 -68.49 -21.98
C ALA A 258 -21.70 -69.10 -22.26
N ILE A 259 -22.55 -68.42 -23.04
CA ILE A 259 -23.86 -68.95 -23.47
C ILE A 259 -23.68 -70.15 -24.41
N ALA A 260 -22.78 -70.06 -25.39
CA ALA A 260 -22.49 -71.17 -26.33
C ALA A 260 -21.92 -72.40 -25.60
N VAL A 261 -20.95 -72.19 -24.70
CA VAL A 261 -20.34 -73.22 -23.86
C VAL A 261 -21.40 -73.89 -22.96
N ARG A 262 -22.27 -73.11 -22.29
CA ARG A 262 -23.38 -73.67 -21.49
C ARG A 262 -24.32 -74.52 -22.33
N LYS A 263 -24.72 -74.06 -23.52
CA LYS A 263 -25.56 -74.85 -24.46
C LYS A 263 -24.88 -76.16 -24.88
N PHE A 264 -23.59 -76.10 -25.23
CA PHE A 264 -22.81 -77.29 -25.61
C PHE A 264 -22.66 -78.29 -24.46
N HIS A 265 -22.34 -77.84 -23.25
CA HIS A 265 -22.26 -78.71 -22.07
C HIS A 265 -23.62 -79.32 -21.70
N ALA A 266 -24.72 -78.58 -21.82
CA ALA A 266 -26.06 -79.10 -21.61
C ALA A 266 -26.37 -80.25 -22.60
N LEU A 267 -26.16 -80.01 -23.91
CA LEU A 267 -26.33 -81.03 -24.96
C LEU A 267 -25.42 -82.25 -24.72
N ARG A 268 -24.12 -82.04 -24.46
CA ARG A 268 -23.17 -83.11 -24.12
C ARG A 268 -23.65 -83.91 -22.92
N SER A 269 -24.17 -83.28 -21.86
CA SER A 269 -24.70 -83.97 -20.68
C SER A 269 -25.94 -84.82 -20.98
N ALA A 270 -26.78 -84.40 -21.92
CA ALA A 270 -27.95 -85.15 -22.35
C ALA A 270 -27.52 -86.38 -23.17
N THR A 271 -26.67 -86.18 -24.19
CA THR A 271 -26.13 -87.26 -25.02
C THR A 271 -25.33 -88.27 -24.19
N VAL A 272 -24.54 -87.83 -23.21
CA VAL A 272 -23.80 -88.71 -22.29
C VAL A 272 -24.75 -89.56 -21.43
N ARG A 273 -25.84 -88.99 -20.90
CA ARG A 273 -26.86 -89.74 -20.17
C ARG A 273 -27.61 -90.73 -21.06
N ILE A 274 -27.98 -90.34 -22.28
CA ILE A 274 -28.66 -91.20 -23.25
C ILE A 274 -27.78 -92.40 -23.64
N GLN A 275 -26.51 -92.18 -24.03
CA GLN A 275 -25.62 -93.31 -24.37
C GLN A 275 -25.35 -94.23 -23.16
N ALA A 276 -25.27 -93.68 -21.95
CA ALA A 276 -25.08 -94.50 -20.74
C ALA A 276 -26.30 -95.37 -20.47
N HIS A 277 -27.51 -94.81 -20.59
CA HIS A 277 -28.74 -95.58 -20.41
C HIS A 277 -28.93 -96.63 -21.51
N ALA A 278 -28.62 -96.30 -22.78
CA ALA A 278 -28.68 -97.23 -23.90
C ALA A 278 -27.68 -98.39 -23.77
N ARG A 279 -26.41 -98.11 -23.45
CA ARG A 279 -25.38 -99.13 -23.16
C ARG A 279 -25.79 -100.04 -21.99
N GLY A 280 -26.31 -99.44 -20.92
CA GLY A 280 -26.86 -100.17 -19.77
C GLY A 280 -28.06 -101.06 -20.14
N ALA A 281 -28.97 -100.57 -20.97
CA ALA A 281 -30.12 -101.34 -21.45
C ALA A 281 -29.71 -102.53 -22.33
N ALA A 282 -28.76 -102.31 -23.25
CA ALA A 282 -28.20 -103.37 -24.09
C ALA A 282 -27.51 -104.47 -23.26
N GLN A 283 -26.69 -104.09 -22.25
CA GLN A 283 -26.04 -105.07 -21.38
C GLN A 283 -27.05 -105.79 -20.47
N ARG A 284 -28.09 -105.11 -19.98
CA ARG A 284 -29.21 -105.76 -19.25
C ARG A 284 -30.04 -106.70 -20.14
N ALA A 285 -30.14 -106.44 -21.44
CA ALA A 285 -30.77 -107.36 -22.40
C ALA A 285 -29.92 -108.63 -22.58
N ARG A 286 -28.62 -108.47 -22.87
CA ARG A 286 -27.66 -109.58 -22.95
C ARG A 286 -27.63 -110.44 -21.69
N TYR A 287 -27.60 -109.82 -20.51
CA TYR A 287 -27.64 -110.53 -19.24
C TYR A 287 -28.95 -111.29 -19.00
N ARG A 288 -30.11 -110.74 -19.43
CA ARG A 288 -31.40 -111.47 -19.34
C ARG A 288 -31.40 -112.75 -20.20
N VAL A 289 -30.89 -112.68 -21.43
CA VAL A 289 -30.74 -113.85 -22.30
C VAL A 289 -29.78 -114.88 -21.69
N HIS A 290 -28.62 -114.44 -21.19
CA HIS A 290 -27.69 -115.33 -20.49
C HIS A 290 -28.33 -115.99 -19.25
N ARG A 291 -29.09 -115.24 -18.45
CA ARG A 291 -29.81 -115.77 -17.27
C ARG A 291 -30.90 -116.78 -17.67
N GLN A 292 -31.57 -116.57 -18.80
CA GLN A 292 -32.52 -117.54 -19.36
C GLN A 292 -31.81 -118.84 -19.78
N HIS A 293 -30.66 -118.77 -20.46
CA HIS A 293 -29.86 -119.96 -20.78
C HIS A 293 -29.37 -120.69 -19.52
N VAL A 294 -28.85 -119.99 -18.51
CA VAL A 294 -28.40 -120.63 -17.26
C VAL A 294 -29.57 -121.30 -16.51
N ALA A 295 -30.76 -120.68 -16.50
CA ALA A 295 -31.96 -121.30 -15.95
C ALA A 295 -32.39 -122.55 -16.74
N ALA A 296 -32.40 -122.48 -18.07
CA ALA A 296 -32.70 -123.61 -18.94
C ALA A 296 -31.72 -124.77 -18.73
N THR A 297 -30.41 -124.50 -18.65
CA THR A 297 -29.38 -125.51 -18.36
C THR A 297 -29.59 -126.17 -16.99
N LYS A 298 -29.97 -125.41 -15.95
CA LYS A 298 -30.31 -125.97 -14.62
C LYS A 298 -31.53 -126.89 -14.69
N ILE A 299 -32.59 -126.49 -15.39
CA ILE A 299 -33.81 -127.30 -15.57
C ILE A 299 -33.48 -128.58 -16.36
N GLN A 300 -32.76 -128.46 -17.48
CA GLN A 300 -32.33 -129.60 -18.30
C GLN A 300 -31.44 -130.58 -17.52
N ALA A 301 -30.50 -130.08 -16.71
CA ALA A 301 -29.67 -130.91 -15.84
C ALA A 301 -30.52 -131.65 -14.78
N HIS A 302 -31.50 -130.99 -14.17
CA HIS A 302 -32.39 -131.61 -13.20
C HIS A 302 -33.29 -132.69 -13.85
N VAL A 303 -33.84 -132.44 -15.04
CA VAL A 303 -34.61 -133.44 -15.80
C VAL A 303 -33.75 -134.65 -16.19
N ARG A 304 -32.52 -134.43 -16.67
CA ARG A 304 -31.55 -135.51 -16.97
C ARG A 304 -31.21 -136.35 -15.73
N MET A 305 -31.02 -135.70 -14.58
CA MET A 305 -30.81 -136.38 -13.29
C MET A 305 -32.02 -137.21 -12.88
N CYS A 306 -33.24 -136.65 -12.98
CA CYS A 306 -34.48 -137.36 -12.67
C CYS A 306 -34.67 -138.60 -13.55
N ALA A 307 -34.41 -138.51 -14.86
CA ALA A 307 -34.49 -139.65 -15.77
C ALA A 307 -33.50 -140.77 -15.40
N GLN A 308 -32.25 -140.43 -15.04
CA GLN A 308 -31.26 -141.40 -14.58
C GLN A 308 -31.64 -142.02 -13.23
N ARG A 309 -32.15 -141.22 -12.28
CA ARG A 309 -32.68 -141.70 -10.99
C ARG A 309 -33.84 -142.68 -11.19
N GLU A 310 -34.75 -142.40 -12.11
CA GLU A 310 -35.88 -143.26 -12.42
C GLU A 310 -35.43 -144.58 -13.09
N ALA A 311 -34.49 -144.51 -14.04
CA ALA A 311 -33.87 -145.68 -14.66
C ALA A 311 -33.05 -146.56 -13.68
N TYR A 312 -32.43 -145.96 -12.66
CA TYR A 312 -31.80 -146.66 -11.55
C TYR A 312 -32.84 -147.33 -10.64
N VAL A 313 -33.91 -146.62 -10.26
CA VAL A 313 -35.00 -147.18 -9.43
C VAL A 313 -35.73 -148.32 -10.14
N ARG A 314 -35.98 -148.23 -11.46
CA ARG A 314 -36.51 -149.34 -12.27
C ARG A 314 -35.58 -150.56 -12.22
N ARG A 315 -34.27 -150.39 -12.45
CA ARG A 315 -33.28 -151.48 -12.33
C ARG A 315 -33.24 -152.08 -10.93
N LYS A 316 -33.19 -151.26 -9.88
CA LYS A 316 -33.20 -151.73 -8.48
C LYS A 316 -34.45 -152.55 -8.16
N LYS A 317 -35.65 -152.09 -8.58
CA LYS A 317 -36.90 -152.86 -8.42
C LYS A 317 -36.81 -154.20 -9.15
N ALA A 318 -36.41 -154.21 -10.43
CA ALA A 318 -36.29 -155.43 -11.22
C ALA A 318 -35.33 -156.45 -10.61
N SER A 319 -34.15 -156.02 -10.12
CA SER A 319 -33.19 -156.88 -9.43
C SER A 319 -33.76 -157.47 -8.14
N VAL A 320 -34.49 -156.69 -7.33
CA VAL A 320 -35.14 -157.20 -6.11
C VAL A 320 -36.23 -158.23 -6.46
N THR A 321 -37.07 -157.97 -7.48
CA THR A 321 -38.09 -158.94 -7.93
C THR A 321 -37.44 -160.24 -8.40
N PHE A 322 -36.33 -160.17 -9.15
CA PHE A 322 -35.56 -161.34 -9.58
C PHE A 322 -34.95 -162.11 -8.40
N GLN A 323 -34.36 -161.42 -7.42
CA GLN A 323 -33.81 -162.03 -6.20
C GLN A 323 -34.91 -162.74 -5.39
N CYS A 324 -36.09 -162.14 -5.24
CA CYS A 324 -37.24 -162.77 -4.57
C CYS A 324 -37.74 -164.01 -5.33
N ALA A 325 -37.86 -163.93 -6.66
CA ALA A 325 -38.23 -165.07 -7.50
C ALA A 325 -37.20 -166.21 -7.43
N TRP A 326 -35.91 -165.90 -7.42
CA TRP A 326 -34.84 -166.88 -7.27
C TRP A 326 -34.87 -167.57 -5.91
N ARG A 327 -35.02 -166.81 -4.81
CA ARG A 327 -35.20 -167.36 -3.45
C ARG A 327 -36.40 -168.32 -3.37
N LYS A 328 -37.55 -167.95 -3.94
CA LYS A 328 -38.73 -168.82 -4.05
C LYS A 328 -38.45 -170.09 -4.87
N LYS A 329 -37.72 -169.97 -5.99
CA LYS A 329 -37.33 -171.11 -6.85
C LYS A 329 -36.32 -172.05 -6.15
N ALA A 330 -35.42 -171.53 -5.32
CA ALA A 330 -34.47 -172.32 -4.54
C ALA A 330 -35.17 -173.16 -3.46
N ALA A 331 -35.99 -172.54 -2.62
CA ALA A 331 -36.81 -173.24 -1.61
C ALA A 331 -37.72 -174.31 -2.25
N GLY A 332 -38.27 -174.00 -3.43
CA GLY A 332 -39.06 -174.95 -4.24
C GLY A 332 -38.30 -176.15 -4.81
N ARG A 333 -36.96 -176.18 -4.78
CA ARG A 333 -36.15 -177.38 -5.08
C ARG A 333 -35.91 -178.22 -3.83
N GLU A 334 -35.54 -177.60 -2.71
CA GLU A 334 -35.29 -178.31 -1.43
C GLU A 334 -36.51 -179.13 -0.99
N LEU A 335 -37.72 -178.54 -1.10
CA LEU A 335 -38.98 -179.23 -0.81
C LEU A 335 -39.25 -180.43 -1.72
N ARG A 336 -38.71 -180.45 -2.95
CA ARG A 336 -38.84 -181.60 -3.86
C ARG A 336 -37.89 -182.73 -3.51
N ARG A 337 -36.65 -182.42 -3.06
CA ARG A 337 -35.68 -183.45 -2.66
C ARG A 337 -36.20 -184.25 -1.45
N ARG A 338 -36.65 -183.56 -0.40
CA ARG A 338 -37.24 -184.19 0.80
C ARG A 338 -38.51 -185.00 0.54
N ARG A 339 -39.25 -184.68 -0.53
CA ARG A 339 -40.41 -185.47 -1.00
C ARG A 339 -40.04 -186.69 -1.86
N HIS A 340 -38.79 -186.81 -2.32
CA HIS A 340 -38.26 -188.03 -2.95
C HIS A 340 -37.79 -189.00 -1.87
N GLU A 341 -36.98 -188.49 -0.93
CA GLU A 341 -36.41 -189.21 0.22
C GLU A 341 -37.50 -189.94 1.04
N GLN A 342 -38.71 -189.36 1.18
CA GLN A 342 -39.86 -189.99 1.85
C GLN A 342 -40.61 -191.08 1.05
N ARG A 343 -40.36 -191.24 -0.26
CA ARG A 343 -41.08 -192.21 -1.10
C ARG A 343 -40.38 -193.57 -1.15
N GLU A 344 -39.05 -193.56 -1.15
CA GLU A 344 -38.23 -194.78 -1.16
C GLU A 344 -38.40 -195.57 0.15
N THR A 345 -38.53 -194.89 1.28
CA THR A 345 -38.84 -195.51 2.59
C THR A 345 -40.24 -196.14 2.66
N GLY A 346 -41.22 -195.60 1.93
CA GLY A 346 -42.60 -196.11 1.94
C GLY A 346 -42.82 -197.39 1.13
N ALA A 347 -41.94 -197.69 0.17
CA ALA A 347 -42.02 -198.90 -0.65
C ALA A 347 -41.69 -200.17 0.17
N LEU A 348 -40.65 -200.10 1.01
CA LEU A 348 -40.15 -201.22 1.82
C LEU A 348 -41.17 -201.71 2.86
N GLN A 349 -42.01 -200.82 3.40
CA GLN A 349 -43.01 -201.21 4.41
C GLN A 349 -44.17 -202.03 3.83
N LYS A 350 -44.59 -201.77 2.58
CA LYS A 350 -45.72 -202.49 1.96
C LYS A 350 -45.42 -203.99 1.78
N ALA A 351 -44.19 -204.31 1.36
CA ALA A 351 -43.74 -205.69 1.16
C ALA A 351 -43.80 -206.56 2.44
N LYS A 352 -43.79 -205.95 3.64
CA LYS A 352 -44.00 -206.67 4.91
C LYS A 352 -45.47 -206.97 5.17
N SER A 353 -46.34 -205.97 4.99
CA SER A 353 -47.75 -206.02 5.41
C SER A 353 -48.65 -207.01 4.67
N GLU A 354 -48.18 -207.54 3.54
CA GLU A 354 -48.95 -208.44 2.67
C GLU A 354 -48.76 -209.93 3.01
N LEU A 355 -47.67 -210.27 3.73
CA LEU A 355 -47.44 -211.59 4.32
C LEU A 355 -48.28 -211.83 5.57
N GLU A 356 -48.47 -210.81 6.41
CA GLU A 356 -49.10 -210.93 7.74
C GLU A 356 -50.60 -211.24 7.62
N LYS A 357 -51.31 -210.61 6.67
CA LYS A 357 -52.78 -210.64 6.57
C LYS A 357 -53.42 -211.96 6.13
N ARG A 358 -52.66 -212.93 5.60
CA ARG A 358 -53.21 -214.26 5.27
C ARG A 358 -53.24 -215.21 6.47
N LEU A 359 -52.52 -214.89 7.56
CA LEU A 359 -52.56 -215.66 8.80
C LEU A 359 -53.80 -215.35 9.65
N GLU A 360 -54.38 -214.16 9.50
CA GLU A 360 -55.47 -213.66 10.36
C GLU A 360 -56.85 -214.21 10.00
N LEU A 361 -57.06 -214.61 8.73
CA LEU A 361 -58.33 -215.15 8.23
C LEU A 361 -58.74 -216.48 8.88
N GLU A 362 -57.78 -217.24 9.41
CA GLU A 362 -58.02 -218.46 10.19
C GLU A 362 -58.57 -218.17 11.60
N ARG A 363 -58.26 -217.01 12.20
CA ARG A 363 -58.56 -216.73 13.63
C ARG A 363 -59.95 -216.16 13.89
N VAL A 364 -60.43 -215.26 13.03
CA VAL A 364 -61.61 -214.41 13.36
C VAL A 364 -62.96 -215.16 13.31
N LYS A 365 -62.97 -216.44 12.88
CA LYS A 365 -64.16 -217.31 13.02
C LYS A 365 -64.51 -217.68 14.47
N ALA A 366 -63.64 -217.41 15.45
CA ALA A 366 -63.80 -217.89 16.82
C ALA A 366 -64.54 -216.93 17.78
N GLU A 367 -64.49 -215.60 17.59
CA GLU A 367 -64.76 -214.63 18.67
C GLU A 367 -66.13 -213.93 18.59
N LEU A 368 -67.20 -214.69 18.31
CA LEU A 368 -68.56 -214.15 18.24
C LEU A 368 -69.24 -213.94 19.61
N GLU A 369 -68.61 -214.36 20.71
CA GLU A 369 -69.31 -214.61 21.98
C GLU A 369 -69.19 -213.51 23.04
N HIS A 370 -68.08 -212.76 23.12
CA HIS A 370 -67.70 -212.09 24.38
C HIS A 370 -68.30 -210.69 24.62
N ARG A 371 -68.83 -210.01 23.60
CA ARG A 371 -69.09 -208.54 23.67
C ARG A 371 -70.45 -208.13 24.25
N ARG A 372 -70.90 -208.78 25.34
CA ARG A 372 -72.30 -208.68 25.85
C ARG A 372 -72.50 -208.03 27.24
N LEU A 373 -71.46 -207.50 27.91
CA LEU A 373 -71.54 -207.18 29.35
C LEU A 373 -71.13 -205.78 29.85
N MET A 374 -70.25 -205.02 29.18
CA MET A 374 -69.40 -204.05 29.90
C MET A 374 -69.84 -202.55 29.94
N GLU A 375 -70.99 -202.15 29.39
CA GLU A 375 -71.50 -200.77 29.53
C GLU A 375 -72.85 -200.70 30.26
N MET A 376 -72.93 -201.40 31.40
CA MET A 376 -74.01 -201.23 32.38
C MET A 376 -73.76 -200.05 33.33
N GLU A 377 -72.63 -199.33 33.19
CA GLU A 377 -72.07 -198.36 34.16
C GLU A 377 -71.19 -197.32 33.45
N ALA A 378 -70.95 -196.11 33.98
CA ALA A 378 -71.72 -195.30 34.91
C ALA A 378 -71.46 -193.82 34.57
N LYS A 379 -72.38 -193.06 33.95
CA LYS A 379 -73.68 -192.53 34.42
C LYS A 379 -73.55 -191.16 35.10
N ARG A 380 -74.50 -190.27 34.77
CA ARG A 380 -74.90 -189.02 35.46
C ARG A 380 -73.96 -187.82 35.57
N GLU A 381 -72.66 -187.97 35.81
CA GLU A 381 -71.85 -186.82 36.27
C GLU A 381 -71.56 -185.79 35.16
N LYS A 382 -72.40 -184.75 35.12
CA LYS A 382 -72.38 -183.64 34.16
C LYS A 382 -72.75 -182.32 34.84
N GLU A 383 -71.94 -181.95 35.83
CA GLU A 383 -71.96 -180.63 36.46
C GLU A 383 -70.57 -180.00 36.20
N ALA A 384 -70.40 -178.84 35.56
CA ALA A 384 -71.08 -177.54 35.72
C ALA A 384 -70.65 -176.73 36.96
N ALA A 385 -69.46 -177.01 37.52
CA ALA A 385 -68.70 -176.07 38.34
C ALA A 385 -67.85 -175.14 37.44
N GLU A 386 -67.70 -173.82 37.64
CA GLU A 386 -67.46 -173.01 38.86
C GLU A 386 -65.98 -172.86 39.32
N HIS A 387 -65.08 -172.64 38.36
CA HIS A 387 -63.75 -172.02 38.57
C HIS A 387 -63.39 -171.23 37.29
N ALA A 388 -62.71 -170.07 37.28
CA ALA A 388 -62.24 -169.12 38.31
C ALA A 388 -62.20 -167.71 37.63
N ALA A 389 -62.23 -166.53 38.27
CA ALA A 389 -61.42 -166.00 39.39
C ALA A 389 -59.90 -166.07 39.11
N ALA A 390 -59.04 -165.12 39.49
CA ALA A 390 -59.15 -163.72 39.92
C ALA A 390 -57.72 -163.10 39.79
N MET A 391 -57.42 -161.96 40.44
CA MET A 391 -56.04 -161.46 40.69
C MET A 391 -55.26 -160.99 39.43
N GLU A 392 -54.19 -160.19 39.48
CA GLU A 392 -53.62 -159.21 40.44
C GLU A 392 -52.87 -158.16 39.55
N GLU A 393 -52.65 -156.90 39.89
CA GLU A 393 -51.84 -156.36 41.01
C GLU A 393 -50.40 -156.89 41.10
N MET A 394 -49.60 -156.74 40.03
CA MET A 394 -48.16 -157.04 40.13
C MET A 394 -47.27 -155.95 39.52
N ARG A 395 -46.78 -155.09 40.42
CA ARG A 395 -45.44 -154.46 40.50
C ARG A 395 -44.79 -153.92 39.19
N ALA A 396 -44.39 -152.66 39.11
CA ALA A 396 -43.37 -152.00 39.95
C ALA A 396 -41.98 -152.68 39.89
N ALA A 397 -41.18 -152.30 38.90
CA ALA A 397 -39.72 -152.15 38.98
C ALA A 397 -39.37 -150.90 38.15
N MET A 398 -38.59 -149.91 38.61
CA MET A 398 -37.29 -149.94 39.28
C MET A 398 -36.17 -150.33 38.31
N GLU A 399 -35.03 -149.63 38.41
CA GLU A 399 -33.78 -149.84 37.66
C GLU A 399 -33.79 -149.43 36.15
N ALA A 400 -32.67 -149.00 35.56
CA ALA A 400 -31.46 -148.40 36.13
C ALA A 400 -30.66 -147.60 35.07
N ALA A 401 -29.68 -146.86 35.57
CA ALA A 401 -28.76 -145.97 34.86
C ALA A 401 -28.12 -146.50 33.56
N ALA A 402 -28.10 -145.65 32.54
CA ALA A 402 -27.00 -145.54 31.59
C ALA A 402 -26.76 -144.05 31.21
N THR A 403 -25.62 -143.54 31.66
CA THR A 403 -25.00 -142.22 31.40
C THR A 403 -25.14 -141.72 29.94
N ALA A 404 -25.37 -140.44 29.64
CA ALA A 404 -24.68 -139.23 30.09
C ALA A 404 -23.26 -139.02 29.51
N ALA A 405 -23.18 -138.71 28.21
CA ALA A 405 -22.08 -137.94 27.58
C ALA A 405 -22.61 -137.32 26.26
N ALA A 406 -22.52 -136.02 25.98
CA ALA A 406 -22.04 -134.89 26.79
C ALA A 406 -22.96 -133.66 26.63
N ARG A 407 -23.00 -132.81 27.65
CA ARG A 407 -23.66 -131.48 27.62
C ARG A 407 -22.64 -130.38 27.26
N GLU A 408 -23.14 -129.15 27.12
CA GLU A 408 -22.46 -127.92 27.61
C GLU A 408 -21.06 -127.56 27.07
N ALA A 409 -20.68 -128.02 25.87
CA ALA A 409 -19.38 -127.70 25.28
C ALA A 409 -19.32 -126.46 24.34
N ARG A 410 -20.44 -125.74 24.09
CA ARG A 410 -20.43 -124.56 23.18
C ARG A 410 -21.37 -123.39 23.53
N ARG A 411 -21.94 -123.33 24.74
CA ARG A 411 -22.80 -122.20 25.20
C ARG A 411 -22.01 -121.05 25.85
N VAL A 412 -20.79 -120.78 25.34
CA VAL A 412 -19.85 -119.76 25.86
C VAL A 412 -19.05 -119.08 24.73
N ALA A 413 -19.01 -119.66 23.53
CA ALA A 413 -18.06 -119.27 22.47
C ALA A 413 -18.54 -118.17 21.51
N GLU A 414 -19.80 -117.72 21.58
CA GLU A 414 -20.39 -116.78 20.61
C GLU A 414 -20.77 -115.42 21.24
N GLU A 415 -20.86 -115.31 22.57
CA GLU A 415 -21.16 -114.05 23.26
C GLU A 415 -19.97 -113.06 23.31
N GLN A 416 -18.72 -113.55 23.19
CA GLN A 416 -17.54 -112.67 23.13
C GLN A 416 -17.33 -112.00 21.76
N ALA A 417 -17.84 -112.57 20.67
CA ALA A 417 -17.70 -112.02 19.32
C ALA A 417 -18.58 -110.78 19.03
N ALA A 418 -19.35 -110.34 20.03
CA ALA A 418 -20.29 -109.21 19.94
C ALA A 418 -19.70 -107.87 20.41
N LEU A 419 -18.59 -107.84 21.17
CA LEU A 419 -18.06 -106.62 21.79
C LEU A 419 -17.17 -105.80 20.84
N GLU A 420 -16.16 -106.44 20.23
CA GLU A 420 -15.11 -105.77 19.43
C GLU A 420 -15.63 -105.00 18.20
N ARG A 421 -16.83 -105.34 17.69
CA ARG A 421 -17.44 -104.66 16.53
C ARG A 421 -18.21 -103.38 16.88
N VAL A 422 -18.50 -103.13 18.16
CA VAL A 422 -19.27 -101.95 18.58
C VAL A 422 -18.36 -100.78 18.94
N GLU A 423 -17.20 -101.05 19.52
CA GLU A 423 -16.25 -100.01 19.95
C GLU A 423 -15.57 -99.32 18.74
N ALA A 424 -15.17 -100.10 17.73
CA ALA A 424 -14.57 -99.57 16.50
C ALA A 424 -15.48 -98.59 15.74
N ALA A 425 -16.81 -98.81 15.77
CA ALA A 425 -17.78 -97.95 15.10
C ALA A 425 -18.08 -96.64 15.86
N ARG A 426 -17.69 -96.55 17.14
CA ARG A 426 -17.93 -95.36 17.99
C ARG A 426 -16.82 -94.31 17.83
N ALA A 427 -15.58 -94.75 17.59
CA ALA A 427 -14.42 -93.87 17.47
C ALA A 427 -14.46 -92.96 16.21
N GLU A 428 -14.92 -93.46 15.06
CA GLU A 428 -15.07 -92.62 13.84
C GLU A 428 -16.18 -91.55 13.96
N ALA A 429 -17.20 -91.80 14.79
CA ALA A 429 -18.31 -90.88 14.98
C ALA A 429 -17.93 -89.68 15.85
N GLU A 430 -17.20 -89.90 16.95
CA GLU A 430 -16.80 -88.83 17.87
C GLU A 430 -15.71 -87.92 17.25
N ALA A 431 -14.82 -88.48 16.41
CA ALA A 431 -13.78 -87.72 15.70
C ALA A 431 -14.33 -86.75 14.64
N THR A 432 -15.48 -87.04 14.03
CA THR A 432 -16.04 -86.23 12.92
C THR A 432 -16.90 -85.06 13.39
N GLU A 433 -17.52 -85.13 14.57
CA GLU A 433 -18.29 -84.02 15.13
C GLU A 433 -17.39 -83.00 15.86
N ALA A 434 -16.33 -83.45 16.53
CA ALA A 434 -15.33 -82.57 17.15
C ALA A 434 -14.68 -81.61 16.14
N ALA A 435 -14.40 -82.09 14.92
CA ALA A 435 -13.84 -81.28 13.84
C ALA A 435 -14.78 -80.13 13.40
N ARG A 436 -16.10 -80.38 13.35
CA ARG A 436 -17.10 -79.38 12.96
C ARG A 436 -17.28 -78.28 14.00
N VAL A 437 -17.23 -78.61 15.28
CA VAL A 437 -17.33 -77.62 16.36
C VAL A 437 -16.10 -76.70 16.37
N ALA A 438 -14.90 -77.23 16.09
CA ALA A 438 -13.68 -76.42 15.96
C ALA A 438 -13.73 -75.45 14.76
N GLU A 439 -14.20 -75.90 13.59
CA GLU A 439 -14.33 -75.07 12.38
C GLU A 439 -15.41 -73.97 12.55
N ALA A 440 -16.51 -74.27 13.26
CA ALA A 440 -17.53 -73.29 13.62
C ALA A 440 -17.04 -72.22 14.61
N ALA A 441 -16.21 -72.59 15.58
CA ALA A 441 -15.64 -71.64 16.55
C ALA A 441 -14.57 -70.73 15.92
N ALA A 442 -13.73 -71.26 15.03
CA ALA A 442 -12.72 -70.46 14.33
C ALA A 442 -13.35 -69.43 13.37
N THR A 443 -14.47 -69.78 12.74
CA THR A 443 -15.16 -68.89 11.79
C THR A 443 -15.97 -67.78 12.47
N SER A 444 -16.51 -67.97 13.68
CA SER A 444 -17.17 -66.89 14.43
C SER A 444 -16.18 -65.82 14.92
N ALA A 445 -15.07 -66.23 15.53
CA ALA A 445 -14.02 -65.31 15.99
C ALA A 445 -13.43 -64.46 14.86
N ALA A 446 -13.25 -65.05 13.67
CA ALA A 446 -12.80 -64.33 12.48
C ALA A 446 -13.85 -63.31 11.96
N LEU A 447 -15.14 -63.64 12.04
CA LEU A 447 -16.23 -62.75 11.61
C LEU A 447 -16.39 -61.54 12.53
N ASP A 448 -16.28 -61.71 13.84
CA ASP A 448 -16.45 -60.61 14.79
C ASP A 448 -15.22 -59.68 14.85
N ALA A 449 -14.00 -60.21 14.65
CA ALA A 449 -12.82 -59.39 14.41
C ALA A 449 -12.94 -58.56 13.11
N LEU A 450 -13.49 -59.14 12.04
CA LEU A 450 -13.74 -58.42 10.78
C LEU A 450 -14.84 -57.35 10.93
N ARG A 451 -15.87 -57.61 11.74
CA ARG A 451 -16.91 -56.63 12.09
C ARG A 451 -16.37 -55.44 12.88
N ALA A 452 -15.55 -55.68 13.91
CA ALA A 452 -14.93 -54.60 14.68
C ALA A 452 -14.11 -53.66 13.78
N SER A 453 -13.27 -54.23 12.89
CA SER A 453 -12.51 -53.46 11.91
C SER A 453 -13.40 -52.73 10.88
N ALA A 454 -14.48 -53.35 10.43
CA ALA A 454 -15.44 -52.74 9.52
C ALA A 454 -16.23 -51.58 10.17
N GLU A 455 -16.60 -51.70 11.45
CA GLU A 455 -17.26 -50.62 12.19
C GLU A 455 -16.32 -49.47 12.50
N GLU A 456 -15.07 -49.74 12.89
CA GLU A 456 -14.08 -48.70 13.17
C GLU A 456 -13.73 -47.92 11.88
N THR A 457 -13.51 -48.61 10.76
CA THR A 457 -13.30 -47.97 9.46
C THR A 457 -14.55 -47.26 8.94
N ALA A 458 -15.76 -47.76 9.21
CA ALA A 458 -17.00 -47.04 8.89
C ALA A 458 -17.17 -45.75 9.72
N ARG A 459 -16.87 -45.79 11.02
CA ARG A 459 -16.90 -44.61 11.91
C ARG A 459 -15.85 -43.58 11.49
N ALA A 460 -14.65 -44.01 11.10
CA ALA A 460 -13.62 -43.13 10.52
C ALA A 460 -14.04 -42.53 9.16
N LEU A 461 -14.79 -43.28 8.34
CA LEU A 461 -15.33 -42.79 7.09
C LEU A 461 -16.47 -41.76 7.31
N GLU A 462 -17.35 -41.99 8.28
CA GLU A 462 -18.43 -41.03 8.61
C GLU A 462 -17.91 -39.75 9.29
N THR A 463 -16.91 -39.81 10.17
CA THR A 463 -16.28 -38.59 10.69
C THR A 463 -15.51 -37.83 9.61
N SER A 464 -14.84 -38.54 8.69
CA SER A 464 -14.23 -37.94 7.49
C SER A 464 -15.27 -37.27 6.57
N LYS A 465 -16.41 -37.92 6.32
CA LYS A 465 -17.55 -37.33 5.59
C LYS A 465 -18.14 -36.11 6.31
N ALA A 466 -18.31 -36.17 7.63
CA ALA A 466 -18.85 -35.05 8.42
C ALA A 466 -17.92 -33.84 8.36
N ASN A 467 -16.61 -34.04 8.51
CA ASN A 467 -15.60 -32.99 8.37
C ASN A 467 -15.56 -32.42 6.94
N ALA A 468 -15.66 -33.27 5.91
CA ALA A 468 -15.75 -32.84 4.52
C ALA A 468 -17.05 -32.09 4.20
N ALA A 469 -18.18 -32.47 4.83
CA ALA A 469 -19.46 -31.80 4.70
C ALA A 469 -19.47 -30.43 5.41
N ALA A 470 -18.84 -30.32 6.58
CA ALA A 470 -18.66 -29.06 7.29
C ALA A 470 -17.75 -28.09 6.49
N ALA A 471 -16.63 -28.59 5.95
CA ALA A 471 -15.77 -27.81 5.06
C ALA A 471 -16.51 -27.35 3.78
N LEU A 472 -17.34 -28.23 3.20
CA LEU A 472 -18.18 -27.89 2.04
C LEU A 472 -19.31 -26.90 2.38
N ALA A 473 -19.79 -26.87 3.63
CA ALA A 473 -20.77 -25.90 4.10
C ALA A 473 -20.12 -24.51 4.28
N ALA A 474 -18.97 -24.44 4.97
CA ALA A 474 -18.20 -23.21 5.12
C ALA A 474 -17.77 -22.62 3.76
N GLU A 475 -17.34 -23.47 2.81
CA GLU A 475 -16.96 -22.99 1.48
C GLU A 475 -18.18 -22.58 0.63
N LYS A 476 -19.37 -23.14 0.87
CA LYS A 476 -20.61 -22.61 0.28
C LYS A 476 -20.95 -21.23 0.85
N GLU A 477 -20.80 -21.02 2.15
CA GLU A 477 -21.01 -19.72 2.79
C GLU A 477 -20.00 -18.67 2.29
N ASN A 478 -18.74 -19.04 2.10
CA ASN A 478 -17.74 -18.22 1.41
C ASN A 478 -18.17 -17.88 -0.04
N VAL A 479 -18.64 -18.88 -0.80
CA VAL A 479 -19.08 -18.66 -2.20
C VAL A 479 -20.36 -17.83 -2.28
N GLU A 480 -21.31 -17.98 -1.36
CA GLU A 480 -22.55 -17.20 -1.31
C GLU A 480 -22.29 -15.75 -0.84
N THR A 481 -21.41 -15.54 0.13
CA THR A 481 -21.00 -14.17 0.54
C THR A 481 -20.15 -13.49 -0.53
N LEU A 482 -19.29 -14.21 -1.26
CA LEU A 482 -18.60 -13.69 -2.43
C LEU A 482 -19.56 -13.40 -3.59
N ALA A 483 -20.57 -14.24 -3.82
CA ALA A 483 -21.61 -14.00 -4.83
C ALA A 483 -22.51 -12.81 -4.47
N ALA A 484 -22.80 -12.59 -3.19
CA ALA A 484 -23.51 -11.40 -2.71
C ALA A 484 -22.67 -10.13 -2.91
N ARG A 485 -21.37 -10.17 -2.59
CA ARG A 485 -20.42 -9.06 -2.89
C ARG A 485 -20.28 -8.79 -4.39
N LEU A 486 -20.29 -9.84 -5.22
CA LEU A 486 -20.27 -9.70 -6.67
C LEU A 486 -21.56 -9.07 -7.20
N LYS A 487 -22.74 -9.50 -6.71
CA LYS A 487 -24.02 -8.88 -7.05
C LYS A 487 -24.08 -7.41 -6.64
N ALA A 488 -23.67 -7.06 -5.42
CA ALA A 488 -23.59 -5.67 -4.98
C ALA A 488 -22.69 -4.83 -5.90
N SER A 489 -21.52 -5.36 -6.27
CA SER A 489 -20.62 -4.73 -7.24
C SER A 489 -21.25 -4.62 -8.65
N ASP A 490 -22.01 -5.61 -9.10
CA ASP A 490 -22.74 -5.57 -10.37
C ASP A 490 -23.94 -4.60 -10.34
N GLU A 491 -24.60 -4.42 -9.19
CA GLU A 491 -25.61 -3.39 -8.93
C GLU A 491 -24.97 -1.99 -8.96
N ASP A 492 -23.86 -1.76 -8.26
CA ASP A 492 -23.09 -0.50 -8.28
C ASP A 492 -22.60 -0.19 -9.70
N ASN A 493 -22.08 -1.18 -10.43
CA ASN A 493 -21.69 -1.03 -11.83
C ASN A 493 -22.90 -0.73 -12.74
N ARG A 494 -24.11 -1.22 -12.40
CA ARG A 494 -25.35 -0.91 -13.14
C ARG A 494 -25.80 0.52 -12.86
N ALA A 495 -25.83 0.94 -11.59
CA ALA A 495 -26.15 2.32 -11.19
C ALA A 495 -25.12 3.33 -11.74
N LEU A 496 -23.84 2.96 -11.85
CA LEU A 496 -22.81 3.74 -12.53
C LEU A 496 -23.06 3.82 -14.04
N ARG A 497 -23.43 2.71 -14.69
CA ARG A 497 -23.81 2.72 -16.13
C ARG A 497 -25.07 3.54 -16.39
N GLU A 498 -26.06 3.49 -15.51
CA GLU A 498 -27.28 4.30 -15.59
C GLU A 498 -26.97 5.80 -15.36
N ARG A 499 -26.08 6.14 -14.43
CA ARG A 499 -25.55 7.51 -14.29
C ARG A 499 -24.76 7.97 -15.52
N VAL A 500 -23.92 7.11 -16.11
CA VAL A 500 -23.21 7.41 -17.36
C VAL A 500 -24.22 7.61 -18.50
N MET A 501 -25.21 6.74 -18.65
CA MET A 501 -26.25 6.85 -19.67
C MET A 501 -27.11 8.12 -19.49
N MET A 502 -27.44 8.51 -18.25
CA MET A 502 -28.09 9.79 -17.98
C MET A 502 -27.18 10.97 -18.32
N LEU A 503 -25.88 10.93 -17.98
CA LEU A 503 -24.93 11.98 -18.36
C LEU A 503 -24.66 12.03 -19.87
N GLU A 504 -24.73 10.90 -20.57
CA GLU A 504 -24.64 10.81 -22.03
C GLU A 504 -25.91 11.37 -22.70
N ASN A 505 -27.09 11.08 -22.16
CA ASN A 505 -28.36 11.69 -22.57
C ASN A 505 -28.39 13.20 -22.27
N GLU A 506 -27.85 13.65 -21.14
CA GLU A 506 -27.69 15.07 -20.80
C GLU A 506 -26.71 15.74 -21.78
N ASN A 507 -25.58 15.09 -22.11
CA ASN A 507 -24.65 15.56 -23.14
C ASN A 507 -25.29 15.56 -24.54
N ALA A 508 -26.15 14.60 -24.86
CA ALA A 508 -26.89 14.56 -26.12
C ALA A 508 -27.92 15.69 -26.20
N ARG A 509 -28.64 15.97 -25.11
CA ARG A 509 -29.57 17.09 -24.96
C ARG A 509 -28.86 18.44 -25.06
N LEU A 510 -27.70 18.59 -24.41
CA LEU A 510 -26.85 19.79 -24.52
C LEU A 510 -26.25 19.95 -25.93
N LYS A 511 -25.85 18.85 -26.60
CA LYS A 511 -25.44 18.85 -28.02
C LYS A 511 -26.62 19.23 -28.94
N GLN A 512 -27.84 18.80 -28.65
CA GLN A 512 -29.05 19.15 -29.39
C GLN A 512 -29.40 20.63 -29.22
N ILE A 513 -29.41 21.15 -27.98
CA ILE A 513 -29.59 22.59 -27.68
C ILE A 513 -28.50 23.43 -28.36
N ALA A 514 -27.25 22.99 -28.34
CA ALA A 514 -26.16 23.66 -29.06
C ALA A 514 -26.38 23.65 -30.59
N LYS A 515 -26.93 22.56 -31.15
CA LYS A 515 -27.25 22.43 -32.58
C LYS A 515 -28.44 23.31 -32.99
N GLU A 516 -29.46 23.42 -32.15
CA GLU A 516 -30.61 24.31 -32.33
C GLU A 516 -30.19 25.78 -32.25
N ASN A 517 -29.36 26.15 -31.27
CA ASN A 517 -28.76 27.48 -31.19
C ASN A 517 -27.88 27.80 -32.41
N VAL A 518 -27.11 26.83 -32.92
CA VAL A 518 -26.33 27.01 -34.17
C VAL A 518 -27.25 27.16 -35.39
N MET A 519 -28.35 26.42 -35.49
CA MET A 519 -29.33 26.58 -36.57
C MET A 519 -30.03 27.95 -36.53
N ALA A 520 -30.36 28.45 -35.34
CA ALA A 520 -30.88 29.80 -35.17
C ALA A 520 -29.87 30.86 -35.64
N MET A 521 -28.58 30.69 -35.33
CA MET A 521 -27.53 31.61 -35.79
C MET A 521 -27.24 31.52 -37.30
N THR A 522 -27.40 30.35 -37.95
CA THR A 522 -27.23 30.24 -39.41
C THR A 522 -28.42 30.83 -40.19
N SER A 523 -29.65 30.74 -39.67
CA SER A 523 -30.83 31.32 -40.32
C SER A 523 -30.79 32.86 -40.42
N MET A 524 -29.97 33.54 -39.62
CA MET A 524 -29.78 35.01 -39.69
C MET A 524 -28.72 35.47 -40.71
N LYS A 525 -28.07 34.54 -41.44
CA LYS A 525 -26.99 34.87 -42.42
C LYS A 525 -27.32 34.50 -43.87
N ALA A 526 -28.53 34.03 -44.15
CA ALA A 526 -28.98 33.62 -45.49
C ALA A 526 -29.89 34.68 -46.17
N ALA A 527 -29.65 35.97 -45.89
CA ALA A 527 -30.51 37.07 -46.32
C ALA A 527 -29.72 38.27 -46.90
N ASP A 528 -28.70 38.00 -47.72
CA ASP A 528 -28.07 39.04 -48.55
C ASP A 528 -27.51 38.47 -49.88
N ASN A 529 -27.39 39.33 -50.88
CA ASN A 529 -26.89 39.14 -52.25
C ASN A 529 -27.59 38.10 -53.16
N MET A 530 -28.49 38.61 -54.01
CA MET A 530 -28.86 37.99 -55.28
C MET A 530 -27.81 38.25 -56.37
N LYS A 531 -27.51 37.25 -57.22
CA LYS A 531 -27.71 37.37 -58.69
C LYS A 531 -27.48 36.06 -59.46
N THR A 532 -28.15 35.99 -60.61
CA THR A 532 -28.21 34.91 -61.63
C THR A 532 -27.39 35.32 -62.87
N PRO A 533 -27.31 34.53 -63.98
CA PRO A 533 -27.77 33.15 -64.24
C PRO A 533 -26.52 32.22 -64.47
N THR A 534 -26.40 31.17 -65.30
CA THR A 534 -27.21 30.57 -66.38
C THR A 534 -26.79 29.10 -66.66
N GLY A 535 -27.70 28.28 -67.20
CA GLY A 535 -27.36 27.13 -68.05
C GLY A 535 -27.53 25.72 -67.42
N PRO A 536 -27.91 24.66 -68.18
CA PRO A 536 -28.71 23.58 -67.58
C PRO A 536 -28.35 22.11 -67.93
N LYS A 537 -28.82 21.19 -67.06
CA LYS A 537 -29.13 19.75 -67.34
C LYS A 537 -27.90 18.85 -67.63
N THR A 538 -27.94 17.50 -67.52
CA THR A 538 -29.04 16.53 -67.30
C THR A 538 -28.55 15.26 -66.54
N THR A 539 -29.47 14.54 -65.88
CA THR A 539 -29.65 13.05 -65.73
C THR A 539 -28.56 12.04 -66.20
N LEU A 540 -28.44 10.78 -65.73
CA LEU A 540 -29.23 9.89 -64.83
C LEU A 540 -28.42 8.59 -64.51
N ALA A 541 -28.74 7.89 -63.39
CA ALA A 541 -28.67 6.42 -63.22
C ALA A 541 -27.30 5.68 -63.43
N ALA A 542 -27.19 4.34 -63.32
CA ALA A 542 -27.52 3.41 -62.21
C ALA A 542 -26.87 2.02 -62.48
N GLY A 543 -26.78 1.14 -61.46
CA GLY A 543 -26.19 -0.23 -61.55
C GLY A 543 -24.71 -0.25 -61.13
N ALA A 544 -24.18 -1.21 -60.34
CA ALA A 544 -24.27 -2.68 -60.35
C ALA A 544 -23.44 -3.34 -61.49
N GLY A 545 -22.49 -4.26 -61.24
CA GLY A 545 -21.99 -4.81 -59.97
C GLY A 545 -20.98 -5.95 -60.22
N VAL A 546 -20.74 -6.80 -59.20
CA VAL A 546 -20.04 -8.12 -59.28
C VAL A 546 -18.51 -8.14 -59.51
N ASP A 547 -17.79 -8.31 -58.39
CA ASP A 547 -16.79 -9.37 -58.09
C ASP A 547 -15.58 -9.71 -59.01
N GLY A 548 -14.48 -10.13 -58.37
CA GLY A 548 -13.34 -10.86 -58.95
C GLY A 548 -12.05 -10.06 -59.24
N GLY A 549 -10.90 -10.58 -58.80
CA GLY A 549 -9.60 -10.24 -59.43
C GLY A 549 -8.44 -9.77 -58.53
N LEU A 550 -7.60 -10.73 -58.15
CA LEU A 550 -6.18 -10.67 -57.75
C LEU A 550 -5.35 -9.38 -58.03
N SER A 551 -4.52 -9.01 -57.05
CA SER A 551 -3.41 -8.02 -57.13
C SER A 551 -2.26 -8.46 -58.07
N PRO A 552 -1.23 -7.62 -58.36
CA PRO A 552 -0.98 -6.24 -57.91
C PRO A 552 -0.55 -5.24 -59.04
N PRO A 553 -0.36 -3.95 -58.70
CA PRO A 553 0.64 -3.12 -59.37
C PRO A 553 1.64 -2.45 -58.42
N THR A 554 2.83 -2.17 -58.96
CA THR A 554 3.86 -1.26 -58.39
C THR A 554 3.45 0.21 -58.54
N PRO A 555 4.10 1.17 -57.82
CA PRO A 555 3.49 2.47 -57.57
C PRO A 555 3.72 3.49 -58.68
N ASP A 556 2.78 4.42 -58.84
CA ASP A 556 3.11 5.81 -59.17
C ASP A 556 2.02 6.82 -58.76
N SER A 557 2.41 8.07 -58.56
CA SER A 557 1.56 9.26 -58.30
C SER A 557 0.50 9.18 -57.16
N VAL A 558 0.75 9.91 -56.05
CA VAL A 558 -0.29 10.28 -55.07
C VAL A 558 -0.26 11.78 -54.78
N THR A 559 -1.22 12.51 -55.35
CA THR A 559 -1.53 13.91 -55.02
C THR A 559 -3.05 14.07 -54.95
N GLY A 560 -3.59 14.27 -53.74
CA GLY A 560 -5.04 14.37 -53.54
C GLY A 560 -5.43 14.32 -52.06
N LEU A 561 -5.45 15.48 -51.40
CA LEU A 561 -5.87 15.61 -50.00
C LEU A 561 -7.38 15.87 -49.91
N THR A 562 -8.09 15.04 -49.13
CA THR A 562 -9.32 15.45 -48.42
C THR A 562 -9.27 14.90 -46.99
N PRO A 563 -9.59 15.70 -45.95
CA PRO A 563 -9.47 15.28 -44.56
C PRO A 563 -10.72 14.55 -44.05
N PRO A 564 -10.58 13.50 -43.22
CA PRO A 564 -11.70 12.91 -42.48
C PRO A 564 -12.20 13.86 -41.38
N SER A 565 -13.41 13.61 -40.87
CA SER A 565 -14.13 14.53 -39.98
C SER A 565 -13.56 14.63 -38.56
N ALA A 566 -13.37 15.86 -38.08
CA ALA A 566 -12.85 16.21 -36.75
C ALA A 566 -13.83 15.93 -35.58
N GLY A 567 -14.59 14.83 -35.63
CA GLY A 567 -15.44 14.34 -34.54
C GLY A 567 -14.69 13.35 -33.66
N THR A 568 -14.30 12.22 -34.24
CA THR A 568 -13.80 11.03 -33.53
C THR A 568 -12.47 11.25 -32.80
N GLU A 569 -11.61 12.13 -33.33
CA GLU A 569 -10.34 12.47 -32.69
C GLU A 569 -10.55 13.13 -31.32
N ARG A 570 -11.51 14.06 -31.21
CA ARG A 570 -11.75 14.78 -29.94
C ARG A 570 -12.27 13.91 -28.82
N ASP A 571 -13.08 12.89 -29.12
CA ASP A 571 -13.54 11.93 -28.09
C ASP A 571 -12.42 10.96 -27.67
N ILE A 572 -11.52 10.58 -28.58
CA ILE A 572 -10.32 9.78 -28.27
C ILE A 572 -9.28 10.62 -27.49
N GLU A 573 -9.05 11.87 -27.87
CA GLU A 573 -8.23 12.83 -27.12
C GLU A 573 -8.81 13.08 -25.74
N ARG A 574 -10.13 13.22 -25.61
CA ARG A 574 -10.81 13.36 -24.30
C ARG A 574 -10.60 12.13 -23.43
N GLN A 575 -10.77 10.91 -23.95
CA GLN A 575 -10.52 9.67 -23.18
C GLN A 575 -9.03 9.48 -22.85
N GLN A 576 -8.11 9.84 -23.75
CA GLN A 576 -6.68 9.81 -23.51
C GLN A 576 -6.28 10.82 -22.43
N ALA A 577 -6.77 12.06 -22.52
CA ALA A 577 -6.58 13.11 -21.53
C ALA A 577 -7.23 12.77 -20.19
N GLU A 578 -8.38 12.08 -20.16
CA GLU A 578 -9.00 11.61 -18.92
C GLU A 578 -8.19 10.48 -18.27
N LEU A 579 -7.65 9.55 -19.05
CA LEU A 579 -6.75 8.50 -18.54
C LEU A 579 -5.41 9.06 -18.06
N ASP A 580 -4.84 10.04 -18.77
CA ASP A 580 -3.58 10.67 -18.38
C ASP A 580 -3.78 11.67 -17.24
N ALA A 581 -4.95 12.31 -17.12
CA ALA A 581 -5.37 13.05 -15.92
C ALA A 581 -5.64 12.12 -14.73
N LYS A 582 -6.21 10.92 -14.92
CA LYS A 582 -6.33 9.90 -13.87
C LYS A 582 -4.96 9.37 -13.43
N ARG A 583 -4.00 9.23 -14.34
CA ARG A 583 -2.60 8.90 -14.02
C ARG A 583 -1.90 10.03 -13.26
N ALA A 584 -2.04 11.27 -13.72
CA ALA A 584 -1.51 12.45 -13.02
C ALA A 584 -2.15 12.62 -11.64
N SER A 585 -3.46 12.37 -11.51
CA SER A 585 -4.18 12.38 -10.23
C SER A 585 -3.67 11.28 -9.29
N LEU A 586 -3.46 10.05 -9.77
CA LEU A 586 -2.88 8.96 -8.97
C LEU A 586 -1.40 9.21 -8.60
N ALA A 587 -0.62 9.86 -9.47
CA ALA A 587 0.75 10.27 -9.16
C ALA A 587 0.76 11.39 -8.11
N ASN A 588 -0.07 12.42 -8.27
CA ASN A 588 -0.22 13.51 -7.31
C ASN A 588 -0.78 13.03 -5.96
N ALA A 589 -1.65 12.01 -5.94
CA ALA A 589 -2.16 11.42 -4.71
C ALA A 589 -1.08 10.62 -3.96
N ARG A 590 -0.19 9.92 -4.68
CA ARG A 590 0.99 9.26 -4.08
C ARG A 590 1.98 10.28 -3.54
N ALA A 591 2.33 11.28 -4.34
CA ALA A 591 3.18 12.39 -3.89
C ALA A 591 2.57 13.12 -2.69
N SER A 592 1.24 13.32 -2.63
CA SER A 592 0.58 13.85 -1.43
C SER A 592 0.82 12.94 -0.23
N ALA A 593 0.52 11.63 -0.33
CA ALA A 593 0.73 10.70 0.79
C ALA A 593 2.19 10.65 1.28
N GLU A 594 3.16 10.77 0.35
CA GLU A 594 4.58 10.91 0.68
C GLU A 594 4.88 12.24 1.41
N HIS A 595 4.35 13.36 0.93
CA HIS A 595 4.44 14.66 1.61
C HIS A 595 3.76 14.64 2.99
N ASP A 596 2.64 13.94 3.13
CA ASP A 596 1.82 13.88 4.34
C ASP A 596 2.58 13.16 5.47
N VAL A 597 3.35 12.10 5.15
CA VAL A 597 4.27 11.44 6.11
C VAL A 597 5.40 12.36 6.56
N LEU A 598 5.99 13.17 5.66
CA LEU A 598 7.00 14.15 6.06
C LEU A 598 6.40 15.22 7.00
N LEU A 599 5.15 15.63 6.75
CA LEU A 599 4.45 16.61 7.59
C LEU A 599 4.06 16.03 8.97
N GLU A 600 3.75 14.73 9.06
CA GLU A 600 3.55 14.02 10.34
C GLU A 600 4.86 13.96 11.16
N VAL A 601 6.02 13.79 10.51
CA VAL A 601 7.34 13.83 11.17
C VAL A 601 7.75 15.26 11.59
N ILE A 602 7.31 16.29 10.85
CA ILE A 602 7.44 17.70 11.26
C ILE A 602 6.51 18.04 12.44
N ASP A 603 5.33 17.41 12.52
CA ASP A 603 4.39 17.56 13.64
C ASP A 603 4.94 16.91 14.93
N ARG A 604 5.55 15.71 14.82
CA ARG A 604 6.24 14.99 15.91
C ARG A 604 7.71 15.37 16.09
N ALA A 605 8.09 16.61 15.76
CA ALA A 605 9.48 17.05 15.73
C ALA A 605 10.25 16.91 17.07
N SER A 606 9.55 16.91 18.21
CA SER A 606 10.14 16.71 19.54
C SER A 606 10.99 15.44 19.65
N ASP A 607 10.66 14.43 18.85
CA ASP A 607 11.17 13.07 19.01
C ASP A 607 12.33 12.77 18.04
N VAL A 608 12.65 13.72 17.15
CA VAL A 608 13.53 13.50 15.98
C VAL A 608 15.02 13.81 16.26
N GLY A 609 15.32 14.67 17.24
CA GLY A 609 16.68 14.87 17.76
C GLY A 609 17.76 15.33 16.75
N PHE A 610 19.02 14.94 17.03
CA PHE A 610 20.24 15.35 16.33
C PHE A 610 21.18 14.15 16.09
N SER A 611 21.92 14.15 14.98
CA SER A 611 23.01 13.19 14.69
C SER A 611 24.33 13.93 14.57
N GLY A 612 25.30 13.62 15.44
CA GLY A 612 26.63 14.27 15.42
C GLY A 612 26.60 15.80 15.56
N GLY A 613 25.58 16.35 16.24
CA GLY A 613 25.31 17.79 16.32
C GLY A 613 24.55 18.39 15.12
N THR A 614 24.19 17.58 14.12
CA THR A 614 23.40 17.99 12.95
C THR A 614 21.90 17.75 13.22
N PRO A 615 21.00 18.72 13.03
CA PRO A 615 19.57 18.52 13.22
C PRO A 615 18.97 17.55 12.18
N ILE A 616 18.44 16.41 12.64
CA ILE A 616 17.99 15.33 11.75
C ILE A 616 16.81 15.77 10.87
N LEU A 617 15.82 16.44 11.48
CA LEU A 617 14.60 16.88 10.78
C LEU A 617 14.91 17.83 9.61
N ALA A 618 15.82 18.79 9.82
CA ALA A 618 16.26 19.72 8.77
C ALA A 618 16.91 19.00 7.58
N CYS A 619 17.79 18.05 7.83
CA CYS A 619 18.46 17.26 6.80
C CYS A 619 17.50 16.31 6.06
N VAL A 620 16.58 15.67 6.78
CA VAL A 620 15.54 14.79 6.21
C VAL A 620 14.56 15.57 5.33
N ALA A 621 14.08 16.72 5.80
CA ALA A 621 13.22 17.61 5.01
C ALA A 621 13.96 18.12 3.76
N PHE A 622 15.22 18.54 3.90
CA PHE A 622 16.04 18.98 2.77
C PHE A 622 16.27 17.88 1.73
N ARG A 623 16.69 16.68 2.14
CA ARG A 623 16.89 15.52 1.24
C ARG A 623 15.58 15.13 0.53
N SER A 624 14.44 15.17 1.22
CA SER A 624 13.13 14.87 0.64
C SER A 624 12.72 15.89 -0.42
N LEU A 625 12.85 17.19 -0.12
CA LEU A 625 12.58 18.27 -1.09
C LEU A 625 13.49 18.23 -2.32
N LEU A 626 14.73 17.74 -2.16
CA LEU A 626 15.69 17.56 -3.24
C LEU A 626 15.35 16.33 -4.11
N HIS A 627 15.06 15.19 -3.51
CA HIS A 627 14.63 13.96 -4.22
C HIS A 627 13.33 14.19 -5.02
N TRP A 628 12.31 14.82 -4.43
CA TRP A 628 11.09 15.20 -5.13
C TRP A 628 11.27 16.41 -6.09
N ARG A 629 12.51 16.93 -6.23
CA ARG A 629 12.91 18.07 -7.10
C ARG A 629 12.03 19.32 -6.95
N VAL A 630 11.52 19.56 -5.75
CA VAL A 630 10.51 20.59 -5.46
C VAL A 630 11.02 22.00 -5.74
N PHE A 631 12.34 22.22 -5.63
CA PHE A 631 13.01 23.48 -5.93
C PHE A 631 12.96 23.89 -7.41
N GLU A 632 12.75 22.93 -8.32
CA GLU A 632 12.65 23.17 -9.77
C GLU A 632 11.20 23.36 -10.26
N LEU A 633 10.21 23.22 -9.38
CA LEU A 633 8.79 23.34 -9.73
C LEU A 633 8.36 24.81 -9.80
N GLU A 634 7.68 25.17 -10.91
CA GLU A 634 7.16 26.53 -11.09
C GLU A 634 5.97 26.85 -10.17
N ARG A 635 5.30 25.80 -9.65
CA ARG A 635 4.22 25.88 -8.66
C ARG A 635 4.29 24.66 -7.74
N THR A 636 4.25 24.89 -6.44
CA THR A 636 4.13 23.87 -5.39
C THR A 636 3.43 24.50 -4.19
N GLY A 637 2.63 23.73 -3.46
CA GLY A 637 2.07 24.13 -2.16
C GLY A 637 2.79 23.48 -0.98
N LEU A 638 3.81 22.64 -1.22
CA LEU A 638 4.48 21.91 -0.16
C LEU A 638 5.27 22.83 0.78
N PHE A 639 5.89 23.88 0.23
CA PHE A 639 6.61 24.88 1.03
C PHE A 639 5.69 25.58 2.04
N ASP A 640 4.50 26.04 1.63
CA ASP A 640 3.54 26.67 2.53
C ASP A 640 2.98 25.68 3.57
N ARG A 641 2.82 24.39 3.23
CA ARG A 641 2.45 23.34 4.21
C ARG A 641 3.55 23.10 5.25
N ILE A 642 4.81 23.00 4.82
CA ILE A 642 5.97 22.84 5.71
C ILE A 642 6.07 24.05 6.65
N MET A 643 6.01 25.27 6.10
CA MET A 643 5.99 26.50 6.92
C MET A 643 4.80 26.54 7.89
N GLY A 644 3.63 26.06 7.47
CA GLY A 644 2.43 25.99 8.31
C GLY A 644 2.62 25.06 9.51
N ASN A 645 3.02 23.80 9.29
CA ASN A 645 3.30 22.85 10.37
C ASN A 645 4.40 23.34 11.32
N MET A 646 5.51 23.87 10.78
CA MET A 646 6.61 24.41 11.60
C MET A 646 6.15 25.62 12.43
N SER A 647 5.35 26.54 11.87
CA SER A 647 4.83 27.69 12.62
C SER A 647 3.83 27.28 13.69
N ALA A 648 2.96 26.30 13.43
CA ALA A 648 2.04 25.76 14.43
C ALA A 648 2.78 25.13 15.62
N ALA A 649 3.80 24.30 15.34
CA ALA A 649 4.61 23.66 16.38
C ALA A 649 5.43 24.66 17.22
N VAL A 650 5.85 25.79 16.64
CA VAL A 650 6.48 26.90 17.37
C VAL A 650 5.46 27.73 18.15
N GLU A 651 4.26 27.97 17.62
CA GLU A 651 3.19 28.74 18.26
C GLU A 651 2.57 28.03 19.48
N VAL A 652 2.63 26.70 19.53
CA VAL A 652 2.28 25.91 20.74
C VAL A 652 3.38 25.99 21.82
N ALA A 653 4.58 26.45 21.48
CA ALA A 653 5.78 26.37 22.32
C ALA A 653 6.46 27.72 22.58
N THR A 654 5.74 28.84 22.50
CA THR A 654 6.31 30.21 22.57
C THR A 654 7.05 30.54 23.87
N ASP A 655 6.71 29.90 24.97
CA ASP A 655 7.34 30.12 26.29
C ASP A 655 8.40 29.05 26.64
N ASP A 656 8.64 28.08 25.75
CA ASP A 656 9.56 26.96 25.97
C ASP A 656 10.88 27.20 25.21
N ASN A 657 11.88 27.73 25.92
CA ASN A 657 13.19 28.04 25.35
C ASN A 657 13.92 26.79 24.80
N ALA A 658 13.62 25.58 25.29
CA ALA A 658 14.21 24.34 24.77
C ALA A 658 13.60 23.94 23.43
N LYS A 659 12.27 24.01 23.28
CA LYS A 659 11.61 23.79 21.98
C LYS A 659 11.95 24.89 20.98
N LEU A 660 12.01 26.16 21.41
CA LEU A 660 12.40 27.26 20.52
C LEU A 660 13.85 27.15 20.03
N THR A 661 14.81 26.76 20.88
CA THR A 661 16.20 26.54 20.43
C THR A 661 16.34 25.32 19.52
N TYR A 662 15.62 24.23 19.76
CA TYR A 662 15.52 23.10 18.83
C TYR A 662 15.00 23.54 17.45
N TRP A 663 13.91 24.32 17.41
CA TRP A 663 13.36 24.84 16.15
C TRP A 663 14.28 25.87 15.49
N LEU A 664 15.01 26.69 16.25
CA LEU A 664 16.00 27.63 15.73
C LEU A 664 17.12 26.89 14.99
N SER A 665 17.68 25.83 15.58
CA SER A 665 18.70 25.00 14.93
C SER A 665 18.18 24.35 13.65
N ASN A 666 16.99 23.74 13.68
CA ASN A 666 16.42 23.09 12.50
C ASN A 666 16.09 24.07 11.36
N THR A 667 15.47 25.21 11.67
CA THR A 667 15.12 26.24 10.67
C THR A 667 16.37 26.89 10.08
N PHE A 668 17.37 27.20 10.90
CA PHE A 668 18.63 27.77 10.42
C PHE A 668 19.43 26.77 9.59
N THR A 669 19.54 25.50 10.00
CA THR A 669 20.20 24.46 9.19
C THR A 669 19.50 24.29 7.85
N LEU A 670 18.16 24.21 7.80
CA LEU A 670 17.42 24.12 6.54
C LEU A 670 17.67 25.34 5.63
N LEU A 671 17.65 26.55 6.20
CA LEU A 671 17.97 27.80 5.50
C LEU A 671 19.41 27.81 4.96
N HIS A 672 20.38 27.31 5.74
CA HIS A 672 21.79 27.22 5.35
C HIS A 672 22.02 26.18 4.24
N LEU A 673 21.37 25.01 4.31
CA LEU A 673 21.41 23.99 3.25
C LEU A 673 20.87 24.57 1.93
N LEU A 674 19.69 25.20 1.95
CA LEU A 674 19.13 25.91 0.78
C LEU A 674 20.07 27.01 0.26
N GLN A 675 20.75 27.73 1.14
CA GLN A 675 21.68 28.79 0.76
C GLN A 675 22.92 28.27 0.02
N ARG A 676 23.41 27.07 0.35
CA ARG A 676 24.54 26.44 -0.36
C ARG A 676 24.15 25.69 -1.65
N THR A 677 22.87 25.38 -1.88
CA THR A 677 22.44 24.58 -3.05
C THR A 677 21.60 25.31 -4.09
N LEU A 678 20.83 26.35 -3.72
CA LEU A 678 20.04 27.12 -4.69
C LEU A 678 20.91 28.18 -5.38
N LYS A 679 21.08 28.08 -6.70
CA LYS A 679 21.84 29.06 -7.49
C LYS A 679 21.15 30.42 -7.50
N THR A 680 21.81 31.44 -6.96
CA THR A 680 21.47 32.84 -7.26
C THR A 680 21.93 33.17 -8.67
N SER A 681 20.99 33.41 -9.60
CA SER A 681 21.32 33.85 -10.97
C SER A 681 21.96 35.24 -10.94
N GLY A 682 23.29 35.30 -10.96
CA GLY A 682 24.01 36.53 -10.62
C GLY A 682 25.54 36.48 -10.73
N GLY A 683 26.09 36.02 -11.86
CA GLY A 683 27.52 36.18 -12.14
C GLY A 683 27.98 35.52 -13.44
N GLY A 684 28.63 36.28 -14.33
CA GLY A 684 29.44 35.70 -15.42
C GLY A 684 29.05 35.97 -16.88
N LEU A 685 28.85 37.24 -17.27
CA LEU A 685 29.37 37.94 -18.48
C LEU A 685 28.38 38.99 -19.06
N GLY A 686 28.90 40.01 -19.75
CA GLY A 686 28.10 40.88 -20.64
C GLY A 686 27.69 42.28 -20.12
N SER A 687 28.61 43.08 -19.57
CA SER A 687 28.29 44.46 -19.17
C SER A 687 28.27 45.44 -20.36
N ALA A 688 27.08 45.93 -20.75
CA ALA A 688 26.93 47.14 -21.57
C ALA A 688 25.55 47.84 -21.49
N ARG A 689 25.41 48.77 -20.54
CA ARG A 689 24.77 50.10 -20.74
C ARG A 689 23.31 50.16 -21.22
N ARG A 690 22.36 50.24 -20.28
CA ARG A 690 21.22 51.20 -20.34
C ARG A 690 20.85 51.71 -18.95
N ARG A 691 20.28 52.93 -18.89
CA ARG A 691 20.00 53.67 -17.66
C ARG A 691 18.52 53.57 -17.27
N SER A 692 18.27 53.53 -15.96
CA SER A 692 17.08 53.95 -15.21
C SER A 692 15.75 54.13 -15.96
N ALA A 693 14.79 53.22 -15.67
CA ALA A 693 13.36 53.55 -15.59
C ALA A 693 12.59 52.43 -14.83
N GLY A 694 12.00 52.77 -13.67
CA GLY A 694 10.84 52.06 -13.08
C GLY A 694 10.94 50.55 -12.83
N VAL A 695 11.75 50.12 -11.86
CA VAL A 695 11.75 48.74 -11.33
C VAL A 695 10.82 48.62 -10.11
N GLY A 696 10.15 47.47 -9.97
CA GLY A 696 9.06 47.22 -9.03
C GLY A 696 9.47 47.16 -7.55
N ILE A 697 8.48 47.25 -6.67
CA ILE A 697 8.67 47.29 -5.20
C ILE A 697 9.36 46.02 -4.67
N PHE A 698 9.11 44.86 -5.28
CA PHE A 698 9.66 43.57 -4.87
C PHE A 698 11.19 43.49 -4.97
N GLU A 699 11.80 44.15 -5.96
CA GLU A 699 13.26 44.18 -6.17
C GLU A 699 13.97 45.18 -5.23
N ARG A 700 13.20 46.08 -4.61
CA ARG A 700 13.70 47.09 -3.66
C ARG A 700 14.02 46.51 -2.27
N PHE A 701 13.62 45.27 -2.00
CA PHE A 701 13.97 44.55 -0.77
C PHE A 701 15.40 44.02 -0.84
N ASN A 702 15.73 43.22 -1.88
CA ASN A 702 17.06 42.65 -2.07
C ASN A 702 18.17 43.71 -2.24
N SER A 703 17.84 44.88 -2.80
CA SER A 703 18.80 45.97 -2.99
C SER A 703 19.08 46.82 -1.75
N ARG A 704 18.36 46.63 -0.63
CA ARG A 704 18.66 47.29 0.66
C ARG A 704 19.75 46.59 1.48
N LEU A 705 20.20 45.40 1.09
CA LEU A 705 21.23 44.63 1.80
C LEU A 705 22.68 44.93 1.38
N ARG A 706 22.94 45.96 0.57
CA ARG A 706 24.31 46.39 0.22
C ARG A 706 24.50 47.91 0.18
N SER A 707 25.07 48.49 1.24
CA SER A 707 26.42 49.12 1.21
C SER A 707 26.66 50.16 2.32
N SER A 708 27.80 50.06 3.00
CA SER A 708 28.76 51.17 3.18
C SER A 708 30.13 50.64 3.63
N PRO A 709 31.25 51.37 3.41
CA PRO A 709 32.58 50.77 3.38
C PRO A 709 33.51 51.17 4.54
N ALA A 710 34.40 50.26 4.95
CA ALA A 710 35.60 50.59 5.73
C ALA A 710 36.73 49.56 5.56
N SER A 711 37.97 50.08 5.51
CA SER A 711 39.27 49.41 5.76
C SER A 711 39.71 48.19 4.94
N ASN A 712 40.84 48.33 4.24
CA ASN A 712 41.62 47.22 3.67
C ASN A 712 42.55 46.59 4.74
N SER A 713 42.73 45.27 4.69
CA SER A 713 44.02 44.64 4.96
C SER A 713 44.14 43.33 4.16
N ALA A 714 45.37 42.84 3.95
CA ALA A 714 45.64 41.84 2.92
C ALA A 714 45.42 40.38 3.39
N GLY A 715 44.83 39.58 2.50
CA GLY A 715 44.77 38.12 2.58
C GLY A 715 44.56 37.56 1.18
N LYS A 716 45.53 36.84 0.64
CA LYS A 716 45.58 36.44 -0.78
C LYS A 716 45.44 34.93 -0.91
N ASP A 717 44.21 34.44 -0.96
CA ASP A 717 43.94 33.05 -1.34
C ASP A 717 42.65 32.91 -2.17
N GLY A 718 42.68 31.98 -3.13
CA GLY A 718 41.65 31.83 -4.15
C GLY A 718 40.66 30.70 -3.84
N GLY A 719 39.77 30.90 -2.87
CA GLY A 719 38.72 29.93 -2.56
C GLY A 719 37.51 30.03 -3.51
N GLU A 720 37.22 28.96 -4.25
CA GLU A 720 35.90 28.79 -4.88
C GLU A 720 34.81 28.63 -3.80
N PRO A 721 33.55 29.00 -4.08
CA PRO A 721 32.44 28.82 -3.14
C PRO A 721 32.10 27.32 -3.00
N VAL A 722 32.71 26.66 -2.01
CA VAL A 722 32.52 25.25 -1.68
C VAL A 722 31.04 24.93 -1.46
N GLY A 723 30.45 24.19 -2.40
CA GLY A 723 29.12 23.59 -2.28
C GLY A 723 29.11 22.41 -1.30
N ILE A 724 27.92 21.91 -0.97
CA ILE A 724 27.79 20.75 -0.09
C ILE A 724 28.35 19.50 -0.80
N PRO A 725 29.26 18.73 -0.18
CA PRO A 725 29.74 17.47 -0.76
C PRO A 725 28.59 16.55 -1.21
N GLY A 726 28.70 15.99 -2.41
CA GLY A 726 27.69 15.12 -3.02
C GLY A 726 26.47 15.83 -3.63
N VAL A 727 26.19 17.11 -3.32
CA VAL A 727 25.00 17.81 -3.80
C VAL A 727 25.29 18.72 -5.00
N ARG A 728 24.66 18.45 -6.14
CA ARG A 728 24.70 19.35 -7.31
C ARG A 728 23.88 20.63 -7.02
N GLN A 729 24.43 21.79 -7.38
CA GLN A 729 23.70 23.06 -7.31
C GLN A 729 22.47 23.08 -8.22
N VAL A 730 21.33 23.53 -7.71
CA VAL A 730 20.01 23.46 -8.35
C VAL A 730 19.60 24.81 -8.94
N ASP A 731 19.08 24.80 -10.17
CA ASP A 731 18.52 25.97 -10.87
C ASP A 731 17.10 26.27 -10.37
N ALA A 732 17.02 26.91 -9.20
CA ALA A 732 15.80 27.12 -8.44
C ALA A 732 14.74 27.99 -9.14
N LYS A 733 13.45 27.66 -8.94
CA LYS A 733 12.29 28.48 -9.38
C LYS A 733 11.82 29.43 -8.27
N TYR A 734 10.97 30.39 -8.65
CA TYR A 734 10.42 31.41 -7.75
C TYR A 734 9.85 30.89 -6.41
N PRO A 735 9.08 29.78 -6.35
CA PRO A 735 8.58 29.26 -5.07
C PRO A 735 9.68 28.88 -4.07
N ALA A 736 10.83 28.40 -4.55
CA ALA A 736 11.96 28.04 -3.69
C ALA A 736 12.66 29.28 -3.09
N PHE A 737 12.75 30.38 -3.85
CA PHE A 737 13.24 31.66 -3.32
C PHE A 737 12.27 32.27 -2.32
N LEU A 738 10.96 32.14 -2.54
CA LEU A 738 9.94 32.56 -1.57
C LEU A 738 10.01 31.73 -0.29
N PHE A 739 10.16 30.41 -0.38
CA PHE A 739 10.37 29.52 0.77
C PHE A 739 11.63 29.88 1.55
N LYS A 740 12.74 30.19 0.87
CA LYS A 740 13.95 30.69 1.52
C LYS A 740 13.68 31.99 2.29
N GLN A 741 12.93 32.93 1.72
CA GLN A 741 12.57 34.19 2.38
C GLN A 741 11.61 33.97 3.58
N GLN A 742 10.63 33.07 3.45
CA GLN A 742 9.76 32.64 4.54
C GLN A 742 10.58 32.04 5.69
N LEU A 743 11.58 31.18 5.41
CA LEU A 743 12.48 30.62 6.41
C LEU A 743 13.36 31.68 7.09
N THR A 744 13.90 32.66 6.37
CA THR A 744 14.64 33.78 7.01
C THR A 744 13.77 34.53 8.02
N ALA A 745 12.56 34.94 7.61
CA ALA A 745 11.63 35.63 8.51
C ALA A 745 11.14 34.75 9.68
N PHE A 746 11.12 33.43 9.49
CA PHE A 746 10.74 32.48 10.54
C PHE A 746 11.86 32.21 11.55
N VAL A 747 13.13 32.17 11.11
CA VAL A 747 14.30 32.21 12.01
C VAL A 747 14.27 33.50 12.84
N GLU A 748 14.02 34.66 12.21
CA GLU A 748 13.86 35.95 12.91
C GLU A 748 12.72 35.92 13.94
N LYS A 749 11.57 35.29 13.62
CA LYS A 749 10.43 35.10 14.54
C LYS A 749 10.78 34.26 15.77
N ILE A 750 11.40 33.08 15.57
CA ILE A 750 11.82 32.19 16.68
C ILE A 750 12.85 32.90 17.57
N TYR A 751 13.80 33.59 16.96
CA TYR A 751 14.83 34.36 17.66
C TYR A 751 14.22 35.50 18.49
N GLY A 752 13.20 36.18 17.94
CA GLY A 752 12.40 37.18 18.64
C GLY A 752 11.73 36.63 19.89
N PHE A 753 11.06 35.46 19.80
CA PHE A 753 10.46 34.81 20.98
C PHE A 753 11.49 34.48 22.06
N LEU A 754 12.64 33.88 21.70
CA LEU A 754 13.73 33.60 22.65
C LEU A 754 14.22 34.88 23.35
N ARG A 755 14.44 35.95 22.59
CA ARG A 755 14.85 37.26 23.13
C ARG A 755 13.80 37.80 24.10
N ASP A 756 12.53 37.77 23.71
CA ASP A 756 11.44 38.38 24.47
C ASP A 756 11.12 37.58 25.74
N ASN A 757 11.28 36.25 25.71
CA ASN A 757 11.22 35.40 26.90
C ASN A 757 12.29 35.80 27.93
N VAL A 758 13.55 35.92 27.50
CA VAL A 758 14.68 36.32 28.37
C VAL A 758 14.49 37.74 28.87
N LYS A 759 14.15 38.70 28.01
CA LYS A 759 13.84 40.09 28.42
C LYS A 759 12.76 40.12 29.49
N ARG A 760 11.66 39.37 29.31
CA ARG A 760 10.55 39.26 30.27
C ARG A 760 10.98 38.68 31.62
N GLU A 761 11.90 37.73 31.63
CA GLU A 761 12.42 37.08 32.84
C GLU A 761 13.40 37.96 33.62
N ILE A 762 14.36 38.61 32.94
CA ILE A 762 15.40 39.41 33.60
C ILE A 762 14.94 40.83 33.99
N THR A 763 13.95 41.42 33.30
CA THR A 763 13.51 42.82 33.55
C THR A 763 13.10 43.10 35.00
N PRO A 764 12.31 42.24 35.69
CA PRO A 764 11.98 42.44 37.10
C PRO A 764 13.21 42.43 38.01
N GLN A 765 14.23 41.61 37.69
CA GLN A 765 15.47 41.55 38.45
C GLN A 765 16.34 42.79 38.20
N LEU A 766 16.48 43.22 36.94
CA LEU A 766 17.25 44.41 36.55
C LEU A 766 16.80 45.68 37.26
N GLY A 767 15.49 45.87 37.45
CA GLY A 767 14.94 46.99 38.22
C GLY A 767 15.42 47.03 39.69
N SER A 768 15.62 45.84 40.28
CA SER A 768 16.11 45.61 41.64
C SER A 768 17.64 45.57 41.75
N CYS A 769 18.37 45.28 40.67
CA CYS A 769 19.83 45.28 40.60
C CYS A 769 20.47 46.67 40.74
N ILE A 770 19.68 47.75 40.67
CA ILE A 770 20.17 49.15 40.66
C ILE A 770 20.26 49.75 42.08
N GLN A 771 19.55 49.20 43.07
CA GLN A 771 19.56 49.69 44.44
C GLN A 771 20.14 48.64 45.39
N ALA A 772 21.12 49.03 46.21
CA ALA A 772 21.75 48.16 47.20
C ALA A 772 20.72 47.72 48.27
N PRO A 773 20.63 46.42 48.61
CA PRO A 773 19.71 45.92 49.63
C PRO A 773 19.92 46.57 51.00
N ARG A 774 19.01 47.45 51.41
CA ARG A 774 19.09 48.15 52.70
C ARG A 774 18.71 47.20 53.84
N LEU A 775 19.71 46.75 54.60
CA LEU A 775 19.53 46.05 55.87
C LEU A 775 18.65 46.91 56.81
N ARG A 776 17.45 46.42 57.16
CA ARG A 776 16.55 47.08 58.11
C ARG A 776 17.10 47.01 59.54
N GLY A 777 17.93 47.98 59.90
CA GLY A 777 18.03 48.40 61.30
C GLY A 777 16.67 48.89 61.78
N GLY A 778 16.18 48.37 62.92
CA GLY A 778 14.79 48.53 63.32
C GLY A 778 14.50 49.74 64.19
N SER A 779 13.29 50.30 64.05
CA SER A 779 12.58 51.02 65.12
C SER A 779 11.08 51.03 64.85
N GLY A 780 10.27 50.68 65.85
CA GLY A 780 8.82 50.98 66.00
C GLY A 780 7.84 50.62 64.88
N GLY A 781 6.95 49.66 65.12
CA GLY A 781 5.75 49.44 64.28
C GLY A 781 5.17 48.03 64.44
N ASP A 782 4.09 47.90 65.21
CA ASP A 782 3.54 46.61 65.67
C ASP A 782 2.32 46.12 64.85
N ALA A 783 2.01 44.82 64.97
CA ALA A 783 0.74 44.15 64.59
C ALA A 783 0.30 44.14 63.08
N SER A 784 -0.26 43.06 62.52
CA SER A 784 -0.45 41.66 62.99
C SER A 784 -0.90 40.72 61.85
N SER A 785 -0.95 39.40 62.12
CA SER A 785 -1.82 38.38 61.47
C SER A 785 -1.47 37.94 60.03
N ARG A 786 -1.33 36.65 59.66
CA ARG A 786 -1.47 35.34 60.37
C ARG A 786 -0.68 34.21 59.64
N ARG A 787 -0.07 33.32 60.46
CA ARG A 787 0.07 31.83 60.43
C ARG A 787 -0.04 31.03 59.11
N GLY A 788 0.66 29.90 58.89
CA GLY A 788 1.62 29.09 59.71
C GLY A 788 2.49 28.22 58.75
N GLY A 789 3.52 27.42 59.12
CA GLY A 789 3.72 26.46 60.24
C GLY A 789 3.47 25.02 59.72
N HIS A 790 4.30 23.97 59.87
CA HIS A 790 5.53 23.62 60.64
C HIS A 790 6.57 22.90 59.73
N GLY A 791 7.81 22.53 60.12
CA GLY A 791 8.62 22.81 61.33
C GLY A 791 9.69 21.72 61.63
N GLY A 792 10.71 22.06 62.45
CA GLY A 792 11.63 21.12 63.14
C GLY A 792 12.82 20.53 62.32
N GLY A 793 14.06 20.46 62.84
CA GLY A 793 14.60 21.03 64.08
C GLY A 793 16.06 20.62 64.41
N HIS A 794 16.72 21.38 65.28
CA HIS A 794 17.96 21.12 66.05
C HIS A 794 19.27 20.65 65.35
N GLY A 795 20.34 21.43 65.54
CA GLY A 795 21.74 21.03 65.30
C GLY A 795 22.72 22.18 65.56
N ALA A 796 23.50 22.12 66.65
CA ALA A 796 24.39 23.20 67.13
C ALA A 796 25.89 22.86 66.87
N PRO A 797 26.86 23.79 67.08
CA PRO A 797 27.88 24.04 66.06
C PRO A 797 29.29 23.50 66.34
N ARG A 798 30.11 23.40 65.28
CA ARG A 798 31.58 23.38 65.35
C ARG A 798 32.20 24.18 64.19
N SER A 799 33.17 25.04 64.50
CA SER A 799 34.18 25.60 63.59
C SER A 799 35.28 24.56 63.31
N PRO A 800 36.25 24.73 62.36
CA PRO A 800 36.78 25.95 61.70
C PRO A 800 36.61 25.90 60.15
N THR A 801 37.22 26.72 59.26
CA THR A 801 38.45 27.53 59.30
C THR A 801 38.36 28.75 58.35
N ALA A 802 39.38 29.61 58.32
CA ALA A 802 39.38 30.86 57.56
C ALA A 802 39.34 30.70 56.03
N ASN A 803 38.25 31.17 55.41
CA ASN A 803 38.22 31.82 54.08
C ASN A 803 36.80 32.36 53.81
N GLN A 804 36.51 33.58 54.26
CA GLN A 804 35.23 34.25 54.00
C GLN A 804 35.43 35.74 53.67
N LEU A 805 35.62 36.03 52.38
CA LEU A 805 35.43 37.36 51.77
C LEU A 805 34.24 37.37 50.79
N GLY A 806 33.28 36.49 51.05
CA GLY A 806 31.91 36.49 50.55
C GLY A 806 31.04 35.77 51.59
N PRO A 807 29.70 35.94 51.58
CA PRO A 807 28.89 36.53 50.51
C PRO A 807 28.14 37.81 50.91
N GLN A 808 27.68 38.59 49.93
CA GLN A 808 26.32 39.18 49.84
C GLN A 808 26.06 39.71 48.41
N LEU A 809 26.18 38.83 47.40
CA LEU A 809 25.58 39.13 46.09
C LEU A 809 24.06 39.18 46.25
N GLY A 810 23.44 40.31 45.90
CA GLY A 810 21.99 40.46 45.93
C GLY A 810 21.32 39.40 45.04
N THR A 811 20.25 38.78 45.54
CA THR A 811 19.58 37.62 44.90
C THR A 811 19.29 37.83 43.42
N HIS A 812 18.87 39.05 43.06
CA HIS A 812 18.54 39.49 41.70
C HIS A 812 19.68 39.27 40.69
N TRP A 813 20.93 39.58 41.05
CA TRP A 813 22.07 39.40 40.15
C TRP A 813 22.36 37.91 39.88
N ARG A 814 22.18 37.06 40.90
CA ARG A 814 22.30 35.60 40.71
C ARG A 814 21.20 35.07 39.81
N THR A 815 19.94 35.44 40.03
CA THR A 815 18.82 35.00 39.18
C THR A 815 18.96 35.44 37.72
N ILE A 816 19.64 36.56 37.43
CA ILE A 816 20.00 36.94 36.05
C ILE A 816 21.05 35.98 35.48
N LEU A 817 22.12 35.68 36.24
CA LEU A 817 23.15 34.72 35.81
C LEU A 817 22.56 33.31 35.60
N ASP A 818 21.77 32.81 36.55
CA ASP A 818 21.08 31.52 36.47
C ASP A 818 20.27 31.40 35.15
N CYS A 819 19.47 32.42 34.82
CA CYS A 819 18.69 32.52 33.57
C CYS A 819 19.56 32.53 32.31
N LEU A 820 20.71 33.25 32.33
CA LEU A 820 21.65 33.29 31.20
C LEU A 820 22.39 31.95 31.02
N ASP A 821 22.74 31.26 32.11
CA ASP A 821 23.39 29.95 32.08
C ASP A 821 22.44 28.84 31.63
N ASP A 822 21.22 28.76 32.18
CA ASP A 822 20.21 27.78 31.76
C ASP A 822 19.92 27.90 30.26
N LEU A 823 19.76 29.13 29.75
CA LEU A 823 19.59 29.36 28.32
C LEU A 823 20.85 28.98 27.51
N LEU A 824 22.04 29.33 27.98
CA LEU A 824 23.28 28.99 27.29
C LEU A 824 23.50 27.47 27.24
N ALA A 825 23.16 26.74 28.31
CA ALA A 825 23.18 25.29 28.37
C ALA A 825 22.17 24.68 27.39
N VAL A 826 20.94 25.21 27.35
CA VAL A 826 19.89 24.79 26.40
C VAL A 826 20.28 25.08 24.94
N MET A 827 20.88 26.23 24.64
CA MET A 827 21.42 26.55 23.31
C MET A 827 22.56 25.60 22.90
N LYS A 828 23.44 25.24 23.82
CA LYS A 828 24.52 24.24 23.59
C LYS A 828 23.94 22.84 23.34
N ALA A 829 22.97 22.41 24.15
CA ALA A 829 22.34 21.10 24.06
C ALA A 829 21.55 20.91 22.74
N ASN A 830 20.87 21.96 22.27
CA ASN A 830 20.19 21.97 20.98
C ASN A 830 21.10 22.37 19.79
N HIS A 831 22.43 22.34 19.97
CA HIS A 831 23.44 22.60 18.94
C HIS A 831 23.23 23.90 18.14
N VAL A 832 22.75 24.96 18.81
CA VAL A 832 22.49 26.26 18.16
C VAL A 832 23.81 26.84 17.60
N PRO A 833 23.87 27.25 16.33
CA PRO A 833 25.09 27.79 15.71
C PRO A 833 25.73 28.90 16.55
N THR A 834 27.01 28.76 16.90
CA THR A 834 27.70 29.68 17.85
C THR A 834 27.67 31.14 17.41
N PHE A 835 27.58 31.43 16.11
CA PHE A 835 27.33 32.78 15.59
C PHE A 835 26.00 33.38 16.09
N LEU A 836 24.90 32.60 16.04
CA LEU A 836 23.59 33.04 16.53
C LEU A 836 23.61 33.28 18.04
N VAL A 837 24.27 32.39 18.78
CA VAL A 837 24.45 32.48 20.24
C VAL A 837 25.24 33.74 20.61
N ARG A 838 26.34 34.04 19.91
CA ARG A 838 27.13 35.27 20.12
C ARG A 838 26.30 36.53 19.89
N LYS A 839 25.57 36.59 18.77
CA LYS A 839 24.64 37.70 18.46
C LYS A 839 23.55 37.84 19.53
N PHE A 840 23.09 36.72 20.11
CA PHE A 840 22.00 36.71 21.09
C PHE A 840 22.46 37.35 22.39
N PHE A 841 23.56 36.86 22.97
CA PHE A 841 24.10 37.42 24.20
C PHE A 841 24.63 38.84 24.02
N THR A 842 25.14 39.22 22.83
CA THR A 842 25.43 40.63 22.52
C THR A 842 24.18 41.50 22.65
N GLN A 843 23.03 41.09 22.08
CA GLN A 843 21.80 41.88 22.22
C GLN A 843 21.25 41.88 23.66
N ILE A 844 21.25 40.75 24.37
CA ILE A 844 20.79 40.70 25.77
C ILE A 844 21.67 41.58 26.67
N PHE A 845 22.99 41.62 26.46
CA PHE A 845 23.88 42.49 27.22
C PHE A 845 23.71 43.97 26.85
N CYS A 846 23.40 44.29 25.58
CA CYS A 846 22.97 45.63 25.18
C CYS A 846 21.65 46.04 25.86
N PHE A 847 20.67 45.13 25.96
CA PHE A 847 19.42 45.38 26.70
C PHE A 847 19.67 45.60 28.20
N ILE A 848 20.52 44.78 28.84
CA ILE A 848 20.94 44.96 30.23
C ILE A 848 21.58 46.35 30.42
N ASN A 849 22.47 46.76 29.51
CA ASN A 849 23.06 48.10 29.51
C ASN A 849 21.99 49.20 29.46
N VAL A 850 21.07 49.14 28.49
CA VAL A 850 20.00 50.13 28.29
C VAL A 850 19.10 50.22 29.52
N GLN A 851 18.65 49.09 30.06
CA GLN A 851 17.77 49.06 31.23
C GLN A 851 18.46 49.64 32.48
N LEU A 852 19.66 49.17 32.81
CA LEU A 852 20.39 49.63 34.01
C LEU A 852 20.77 51.11 33.90
N PHE A 853 21.24 51.56 32.73
CA PHE A 853 21.66 52.94 32.50
C PHE A 853 20.47 53.92 32.50
N ASN A 854 19.38 53.60 31.82
CA ASN A 854 18.19 54.46 31.82
C ASN A 854 17.55 54.54 33.21
N ALA A 855 17.41 53.42 33.91
CA ALA A 855 16.83 53.40 35.25
C ALA A 855 17.78 53.89 36.37
N LEU A 856 19.04 54.18 36.05
CA LEU A 856 19.95 55.03 36.82
C LEU A 856 19.73 56.52 36.51
N LEU A 857 19.65 56.90 35.22
CA LEU A 857 19.46 58.30 34.79
C LEU A 857 18.09 58.92 35.13
N LEU A 858 17.09 58.07 35.38
CA LEU A 858 15.74 58.49 35.76
C LEU A 858 15.53 58.67 37.27
N ARG A 859 16.43 58.15 38.12
CA ARG A 859 16.22 58.03 39.59
C ARG A 859 17.39 58.61 40.37
N ARG A 860 17.17 59.75 41.05
CA ARG A 860 18.21 60.45 41.82
C ARG A 860 18.75 59.58 42.96
N GLU A 861 17.88 58.83 43.61
CA GLU A 861 18.18 57.92 44.72
C GLU A 861 19.09 56.75 44.32
N CYS A 862 19.24 56.47 43.01
CA CYS A 862 20.13 55.45 42.47
C CYS A 862 21.56 55.96 42.22
N CYS A 863 21.76 57.27 42.02
CA CYS A 863 23.07 57.87 41.82
C CYS A 863 23.80 58.10 43.16
N SER A 864 24.21 57.01 43.83
CA SER A 864 24.99 57.09 45.07
C SER A 864 26.25 56.23 45.05
N PHE A 865 27.12 56.40 46.06
CA PHE A 865 28.33 55.60 46.17
C PHE A 865 27.99 54.12 46.39
N SER A 866 27.13 53.80 47.37
CA SER A 866 26.82 52.40 47.70
C SER A 866 26.07 51.67 46.58
N ASN A 867 25.20 52.37 45.85
CA ASN A 867 24.54 51.82 44.66
C ASN A 867 25.55 51.61 43.51
N GLY A 868 26.47 52.56 43.30
CA GLY A 868 27.56 52.39 42.35
C GLY A 868 28.45 51.18 42.69
N GLU A 869 28.82 51.01 43.96
CA GLU A 869 29.61 49.88 44.45
C GLU A 869 28.87 48.55 44.25
N TYR A 870 27.58 48.49 44.58
CA TYR A 870 26.72 47.31 44.38
C TYR A 870 26.56 46.93 42.91
N ILE A 871 26.29 47.90 42.02
CA ILE A 871 26.21 47.65 40.57
C ILE A 871 27.58 47.23 40.03
N LYS A 872 28.68 47.82 40.52
CA LYS A 872 30.05 47.44 40.12
C LYS A 872 30.35 45.98 40.45
N THR A 873 29.94 45.48 41.62
CA THR A 873 30.07 44.06 41.97
C THR A 873 29.23 43.17 41.06
N GLY A 874 27.97 43.53 40.78
CA GLY A 874 27.11 42.77 39.85
C GLY A 874 27.64 42.72 38.41
N LEU A 875 28.20 43.84 37.92
CA LEU A 875 28.87 43.91 36.62
C LEU A 875 30.15 43.06 36.56
N ALA A 876 30.87 42.91 37.67
CA ALA A 876 32.07 42.05 37.72
C ALA A 876 31.71 40.55 37.65
N GLU A 877 30.59 40.12 38.23
CA GLU A 877 30.11 38.73 38.06
C GLU A 877 29.64 38.46 36.62
N LEU A 878 29.05 39.46 35.95
CA LEU A 878 28.76 39.40 34.52
C LEU A 878 30.04 39.38 33.65
N GLU A 879 31.12 40.05 34.08
CA GLU A 879 32.44 39.96 33.43
C GLU A 879 33.04 38.56 33.58
N ASN A 880 33.02 38.00 34.79
CA ASN A 880 33.45 36.62 35.09
C ASN A 880 32.69 35.61 34.20
N TRP A 881 31.36 35.69 34.17
CA TRP A 881 30.52 34.82 33.36
C TRP A 881 30.81 34.93 31.85
N LEU A 882 31.06 36.14 31.34
CA LEU A 882 31.46 36.35 29.95
C LEU A 882 32.86 35.81 29.63
N ILE A 883 33.78 35.78 30.61
CA ILE A 883 35.10 35.18 30.45
C ILE A 883 35.00 33.65 30.38
N GLU A 884 34.17 33.03 31.22
CA GLU A 884 33.94 31.58 31.21
C GLU A 884 33.13 31.12 29.98
N SER A 885 32.17 31.92 29.53
CA SER A 885 31.31 31.61 28.36
C SER A 885 31.86 32.06 27.00
N LYS A 886 33.06 32.67 26.97
CA LYS A 886 33.59 33.53 25.90
C LYS A 886 33.45 33.00 24.47
N ASP A 887 33.66 31.69 24.26
CA ASP A 887 33.51 31.06 22.93
C ASP A 887 32.10 31.21 22.34
N HIS A 888 31.09 31.35 23.19
CA HIS A 888 29.68 31.41 22.82
C HIS A 888 29.09 32.82 22.91
N THR A 889 29.71 33.72 23.68
CA THR A 889 29.21 35.09 23.93
C THR A 889 30.02 36.18 23.20
N GLY A 890 31.27 35.91 22.84
CA GLY A 890 32.09 36.82 22.04
C GLY A 890 32.43 38.13 22.77
N ASN A 891 32.14 39.27 22.13
CA ASN A 891 32.50 40.59 22.65
C ASN A 891 31.35 41.29 23.41
N ALA A 892 30.36 40.55 23.92
CA ALA A 892 29.18 41.10 24.60
C ALA A 892 29.50 42.04 25.80
N TRP A 893 30.71 41.96 26.36
CA TRP A 893 31.22 42.84 27.42
C TRP A 893 31.29 44.32 27.01
N GLU A 894 31.50 44.59 25.72
CA GLU A 894 31.57 45.94 25.18
C GLU A 894 30.20 46.63 25.12
N GLU A 895 29.09 45.88 25.12
CA GLU A 895 27.76 46.50 25.13
C GLU A 895 27.39 47.10 26.49
N LEU A 896 27.99 46.61 27.58
CA LEU A 896 27.83 47.16 28.94
C LEU A 896 28.61 48.48 29.17
N ARG A 897 29.27 49.03 28.15
CA ARG A 897 30.15 50.22 28.27
C ARG A 897 29.49 51.47 28.88
N TYR A 898 28.22 51.75 28.63
CA TYR A 898 27.56 52.94 29.20
C TYR A 898 27.35 52.79 30.71
N ILE A 899 26.77 51.67 31.16
CA ILE A 899 26.58 51.43 32.60
C ILE A 899 27.93 51.27 33.32
N ARG A 900 28.92 50.60 32.71
CA ARG A 900 30.29 50.47 33.25
C ARG A 900 30.93 51.85 33.51
N GLN A 901 30.89 52.76 32.53
CA GLN A 901 31.47 54.11 32.66
C GLN A 901 30.70 54.98 33.67
N ALA A 902 29.36 54.92 33.68
CA ALA A 902 28.55 55.64 34.66
C ALA A 902 28.84 55.19 36.10
N VAL A 903 28.95 53.88 36.32
CA VAL A 903 29.28 53.29 37.63
C VAL A 903 30.72 53.59 38.04
N GLN A 904 31.67 53.58 37.09
CA GLN A 904 33.06 54.00 37.32
C GLN A 904 33.11 55.46 37.82
N LEU A 905 32.33 56.37 37.23
CA LEU A 905 32.24 57.77 37.69
C LEU A 905 31.65 57.89 39.10
N LEU A 906 30.62 57.11 39.45
CA LEU A 906 30.01 57.12 40.78
C LEU A 906 30.98 56.65 41.90
N VAL A 907 31.80 55.64 41.62
CA VAL A 907 32.66 54.97 42.63
C VAL A 907 34.04 55.64 42.80
N ILE A 908 34.42 56.61 41.95
CA ILE A 908 35.66 57.38 42.14
C ILE A 908 35.57 58.26 43.39
N HIS A 909 36.51 58.14 44.34
CA HIS A 909 36.51 58.99 45.55
C HIS A 909 36.96 60.44 45.30
N GLN A 910 37.83 60.69 44.31
CA GLN A 910 38.42 62.02 44.07
C GLN A 910 37.74 62.79 42.92
N LYS A 911 36.40 62.68 42.79
CA LYS A 911 35.61 63.36 41.73
C LYS A 911 35.90 64.87 41.61
N PRO A 912 36.03 65.66 42.71
CA PRO A 912 36.28 67.10 42.60
C PRO A 912 37.60 67.48 41.93
N LYS A 913 38.58 66.57 41.90
CA LYS A 913 39.92 66.82 41.32
C LYS A 913 40.05 66.44 39.85
N LYS A 914 39.02 65.82 39.26
CA LYS A 914 39.05 65.39 37.85
C LYS A 914 38.60 66.52 36.94
N THR A 915 39.46 66.89 36.00
CA THR A 915 39.13 67.87 34.95
C THR A 915 38.09 67.31 33.98
N LEU A 916 37.40 68.20 33.25
CA LEU A 916 36.43 67.79 32.24
C LEU A 916 37.05 66.85 31.19
N ASN A 917 38.29 67.09 30.77
CA ASN A 917 38.98 66.28 29.78
C ASN A 917 39.32 64.87 30.29
N GLU A 918 39.74 64.71 31.55
CA GLU A 918 39.91 63.38 32.15
C GLU A 918 38.57 62.62 32.21
N ILE A 919 37.47 63.33 32.50
CA ILE A 919 36.14 62.72 32.54
C ILE A 919 35.68 62.28 31.14
N THR A 920 35.84 63.12 30.11
CA THR A 920 35.33 62.86 28.76
C THR A 920 36.25 62.03 27.88
N LEU A 921 37.56 61.96 28.15
CA LEU A 921 38.53 61.24 27.32
C LEU A 921 39.09 59.98 27.98
N GLU A 922 39.31 59.98 29.30
CA GLU A 922 39.93 58.84 30.01
C GLU A 922 38.91 57.96 30.75
N LEU A 923 37.91 58.57 31.40
CA LEU A 923 36.99 57.85 32.30
C LEU A 923 35.68 57.43 31.62
N CYS A 924 35.10 58.30 30.80
CA CYS A 924 33.76 58.10 30.25
C CYS A 924 33.61 58.48 28.76
N PRO A 925 34.49 58.01 27.84
CA PRO A 925 34.51 58.42 26.43
C PRO A 925 33.31 57.99 25.57
N VAL A 926 32.34 57.25 26.14
CA VAL A 926 31.12 56.82 25.44
C VAL A 926 29.88 57.59 25.95
N LEU A 927 29.98 58.30 27.08
CA LEU A 927 28.86 59.07 27.66
C LEU A 927 28.79 60.48 27.06
N SER A 928 27.60 60.92 26.67
CA SER A 928 27.42 62.30 26.19
C SER A 928 27.55 63.33 27.32
N ILE A 929 27.87 64.59 26.99
CA ILE A 929 27.95 65.67 27.98
C ILE A 929 26.64 65.81 28.77
N GLN A 930 25.49 65.62 28.09
CA GLN A 930 24.16 65.63 28.71
C GLN A 930 23.95 64.49 29.72
N GLN A 931 24.46 63.29 29.43
CA GLN A 931 24.44 62.15 30.35
C GLN A 931 25.38 62.37 31.54
N LEU A 932 26.61 62.82 31.29
CA LEU A 932 27.61 63.14 32.31
C LEU A 932 27.13 64.23 33.28
N TYR A 933 26.55 65.31 32.76
CA TYR A 933 25.93 66.37 33.55
C TYR A 933 24.77 65.84 34.41
N ARG A 934 23.94 64.95 33.86
CA ARG A 934 22.81 64.36 34.56
C ARG A 934 23.25 63.44 35.71
N ILE A 935 24.25 62.57 35.51
CA ILE A 935 24.82 61.73 36.57
C ILE A 935 25.43 62.63 37.66
N SER A 936 26.25 63.60 37.26
CA SER A 936 26.99 64.50 38.16
C SER A 936 26.08 65.38 39.03
N THR A 937 24.93 65.81 38.50
CA THR A 937 23.96 66.65 39.24
C THR A 937 22.97 65.84 40.08
N MET A 938 22.79 64.55 39.81
CA MET A 938 21.99 63.65 40.66
C MET A 938 22.81 62.98 41.77
N TYR A 939 24.14 62.91 41.63
CA TYR A 939 25.02 62.24 42.57
C TYR A 939 24.90 62.77 44.01
N TRP A 940 24.93 61.85 44.97
CA TRP A 940 25.17 62.12 46.39
C TRP A 940 25.94 60.95 47.01
N ASP A 941 26.83 61.20 47.96
CA ASP A 941 27.50 60.12 48.68
C ASP A 941 26.71 59.75 49.95
N ASP A 942 26.45 58.45 50.10
CA ASP A 942 25.67 57.82 51.15
C ASP A 942 26.50 56.98 52.14
N LYS A 943 27.83 56.91 51.94
CA LYS A 943 28.74 56.01 52.66
C LYS A 943 30.03 56.70 53.17
N TYR A 944 30.59 57.63 52.41
CA TYR A 944 31.88 58.30 52.67
C TYR A 944 31.81 59.83 52.62
N GLY A 945 30.70 60.43 52.22
CA GLY A 945 30.53 61.89 52.15
C GLY A 945 31.38 62.59 51.06
N THR A 946 31.83 61.88 50.02
CA THR A 946 32.55 62.48 48.89
C THR A 946 31.67 63.43 48.09
N GLU A 947 32.23 64.58 47.69
CA GLU A 947 31.57 65.55 46.83
C GLU A 947 31.47 65.07 45.38
N THR A 948 30.59 65.71 44.60
CA THR A 948 30.51 65.50 43.13
C THR A 948 31.68 66.17 42.39
N VAL A 949 31.69 66.14 41.06
CA VAL A 949 32.68 66.88 40.24
C VAL A 949 32.61 68.39 40.51
N SER A 950 33.71 69.11 40.29
CA SER A 950 33.81 70.52 40.65
C SER A 950 32.78 71.41 39.93
N GLN A 951 32.43 72.56 40.53
CA GLN A 951 31.49 73.50 39.93
C GLN A 951 31.99 74.05 38.58
N GLU A 952 33.30 74.20 38.39
CA GLU A 952 33.91 74.57 37.11
C GLU A 952 33.57 73.55 36.02
N VAL A 953 33.68 72.25 36.33
CA VAL A 953 33.32 71.16 35.42
C VAL A 953 31.80 71.15 35.14
N LEU A 954 30.96 71.36 36.16
CA LEU A 954 29.50 71.44 35.98
C LEU A 954 29.07 72.63 35.09
N VAL A 955 29.72 73.78 35.23
CA VAL A 955 29.48 74.96 34.37
C VAL A 955 29.95 74.68 32.95
N ALA A 956 31.15 74.12 32.77
CA ALA A 956 31.69 73.78 31.45
C ALA A 956 30.84 72.74 30.71
N MET A 957 30.35 71.69 31.39
CA MET A 957 29.40 70.73 30.83
C MET A 957 28.10 71.43 30.38
N LYS A 958 27.55 72.31 31.21
CA LYS A 958 26.32 73.06 30.90
C LYS A 958 26.50 73.99 29.69
N GLU A 959 27.65 74.64 29.57
CA GLU A 959 27.98 75.47 28.40
C GLU A 959 28.07 74.66 27.10
N LEU A 960 28.69 73.48 27.14
CA LEU A 960 28.80 72.61 25.97
C LEU A 960 27.42 72.10 25.52
N MET A 961 26.57 71.68 26.46
CA MET A 961 25.17 71.31 26.15
C MET A 961 24.39 72.44 25.46
N MET A 962 24.58 73.68 25.89
CA MET A 962 23.93 74.85 25.27
C MET A 962 24.49 75.20 23.88
N LYS A 963 25.70 74.73 23.54
CA LYS A 963 26.32 74.87 22.21
C LYS A 963 25.85 73.74 21.28
N ASP A 964 25.82 72.50 21.76
CA ASP A 964 25.45 71.31 20.99
C ASP A 964 23.97 71.28 20.58
N GLN A 965 23.07 71.91 21.35
CA GLN A 965 21.64 72.04 21.01
C GLN A 965 21.36 72.76 19.67
N ASN A 966 22.33 73.48 19.10
CA ASN A 966 22.23 74.06 17.76
C ASN A 966 22.62 73.09 16.62
N THR A 967 22.95 71.83 16.92
CA THR A 967 23.28 70.80 15.94
C THR A 967 22.22 69.69 15.91
N ASN A 968 21.89 69.19 14.70
CA ASN A 968 20.80 68.23 14.47
C ASN A 968 21.14 66.79 14.88
N MET A 969 21.67 66.57 16.07
CA MET A 969 21.74 65.25 16.71
C MET A 969 20.58 65.05 17.70
N SER A 970 20.31 63.81 18.09
CA SER A 970 19.13 63.44 18.88
C SER A 970 19.19 63.99 20.31
N ASN A 971 18.20 64.83 20.68
CA ASN A 971 18.06 65.43 22.01
C ASN A 971 17.71 64.42 23.15
N SER A 972 17.84 63.10 22.92
CA SER A 972 17.60 62.08 23.94
C SER A 972 18.86 61.87 24.79
N PHE A 973 18.69 61.94 26.12
CA PHE A 973 19.72 61.53 27.07
C PHE A 973 19.62 60.05 27.46
N LEU A 974 18.49 59.41 27.17
CA LEU A 974 18.26 57.98 27.37
C LEU A 974 18.75 57.19 26.16
N LEU A 975 19.15 55.94 26.38
CA LEU A 975 19.48 55.00 25.33
C LEU A 975 18.20 54.33 24.81
N ASP A 976 18.07 54.20 23.49
CA ASP A 976 16.97 53.46 22.87
C ASP A 976 17.27 51.95 22.87
N ASP A 977 16.24 51.13 23.14
CA ASP A 977 16.32 49.66 23.02
C ASP A 977 16.12 49.26 21.55
N ASP A 978 17.19 49.37 20.74
CA ASP A 978 17.19 48.83 19.38
C ASP A 978 17.18 47.29 19.42
N SER A 979 15.96 46.77 19.56
CA SER A 979 15.65 45.34 19.54
C SER A 979 15.77 44.71 18.15
N SER A 980 16.12 45.47 17.10
CA SER A 980 16.31 44.90 15.77
C SER A 980 17.56 44.01 15.73
N ILE A 981 17.47 42.91 14.98
CA ILE A 981 18.64 42.12 14.59
C ILE A 981 18.59 41.98 13.08
N HIS A 982 19.68 42.40 12.45
CA HIS A 982 19.99 42.06 11.07
C HIS A 982 21.26 41.21 11.07
N PHE A 983 21.11 39.89 11.22
CA PHE A 983 22.10 38.97 10.69
C PHE A 983 21.94 38.97 9.17
N THR A 984 23.00 39.24 8.43
CA THR A 984 22.93 39.38 6.98
C THR A 984 22.92 38.01 6.30
N ILE A 985 22.46 37.96 5.05
CA ILE A 985 22.58 36.76 4.22
C ILE A 985 24.05 36.34 4.07
N ASP A 986 24.98 37.29 4.04
CA ASP A 986 26.41 37.01 3.95
C ASP A 986 26.95 36.39 5.27
N ASP A 987 26.47 36.82 6.45
CA ASP A 987 26.81 36.19 7.76
C ASP A 987 26.40 34.70 7.84
N ILE A 988 25.25 34.33 7.27
CA ILE A 988 24.75 32.93 7.24
C ILE A 988 25.65 32.02 6.37
N SER A 989 26.39 32.61 5.43
CA SER A 989 27.21 31.87 4.45
C SER A 989 28.52 31.35 5.04
N GLY A 990 29.15 32.13 5.91
CA GLY A 990 30.53 31.87 6.38
C GLY A 990 30.65 31.08 7.69
N THR A 991 29.55 30.78 8.38
CA THR A 991 29.59 30.45 9.82
C THR A 991 29.33 28.99 10.20
N MET A 992 28.86 28.14 9.28
CA MET A 992 28.73 26.70 9.52
C MET A 992 29.73 25.87 8.71
N SER A 993 30.28 24.85 9.37
CA SER A 993 31.06 23.76 8.80
C SER A 993 30.28 23.00 7.72
N SER A 994 30.99 22.23 6.89
CA SER A 994 30.37 21.39 5.87
C SER A 994 29.52 20.29 6.52
N ILE A 995 28.19 20.44 6.45
CA ILE A 995 27.24 19.43 6.90
C ILE A 995 27.31 18.22 5.96
N ASP A 996 27.74 17.08 6.48
CA ASP A 996 27.73 15.82 5.73
C ASP A 996 26.35 15.16 5.82
N LEU A 997 25.61 15.23 4.71
CA LEU A 997 24.26 14.67 4.59
C LEU A 997 24.23 13.13 4.50
N SER A 998 25.39 12.46 4.42
CA SER A 998 25.50 10.99 4.40
C SER A 998 25.55 10.34 5.80
N VAL A 999 25.91 11.11 6.83
CA VAL A 999 26.03 10.63 8.24
C VAL A 999 24.72 10.77 9.02
N VAL A 1000 23.69 11.37 8.42
CA VAL A 1000 22.39 11.61 9.07
C VAL A 1000 21.44 10.44 8.81
N GLU A 1001 21.27 9.57 9.80
CA GLU A 1001 20.24 8.53 9.77
C GLU A 1001 18.81 9.12 9.87
N PRO A 1002 17.83 8.60 9.11
CA PRO A 1002 16.44 9.03 9.20
C PRO A 1002 15.67 8.36 10.37
N PRO A 1003 14.58 8.99 10.86
CA PRO A 1003 13.70 8.42 11.88
C PRO A 1003 13.11 7.06 11.50
N GLU A 1004 12.82 6.21 12.49
CA GLU A 1004 12.30 4.84 12.29
C GLU A 1004 11.04 4.79 11.40
N ALA A 1005 10.07 5.67 11.65
CA ALA A 1005 8.84 5.79 10.86
C ALA A 1005 9.06 6.08 9.36
N MET A 1006 10.21 6.66 9.00
CA MET A 1006 10.61 6.86 7.60
C MET A 1006 11.49 5.72 7.08
N ARG A 1007 12.29 5.09 7.96
CA ARG A 1007 13.13 3.93 7.66
C ARG A 1007 12.33 2.69 7.26
N GLU A 1008 11.17 2.48 7.88
CA GLU A 1008 10.25 1.38 7.53
C GLU A 1008 9.48 1.63 6.23
N ASN A 1009 9.27 2.89 5.85
CA ASN A 1009 8.46 3.26 4.69
C ASN A 1009 9.26 3.11 3.38
N PRO A 1010 8.85 2.23 2.44
CA PRO A 1010 9.61 1.97 1.22
C PRO A 1010 9.76 3.18 0.28
N ALA A 1011 8.93 4.22 0.43
CA ALA A 1011 9.04 5.46 -0.34
C ALA A 1011 10.26 6.31 0.06
N PHE A 1012 10.78 6.15 1.28
CA PHE A 1012 11.86 6.98 1.84
C PHE A 1012 13.25 6.32 1.84
N ARG A 1013 13.42 5.22 1.09
CA ARG A 1013 14.71 4.51 0.98
C ARG A 1013 15.86 5.39 0.47
N PHE A 1014 15.57 6.40 -0.34
CA PHE A 1014 16.54 7.41 -0.80
C PHE A 1014 17.19 8.22 0.34
N LEU A 1015 16.67 8.14 1.58
CA LEU A 1015 17.30 8.70 2.78
C LEU A 1015 18.42 7.81 3.35
N MET A 1016 18.42 6.50 3.02
CA MET A 1016 19.47 5.55 3.38
C MET A 1016 20.59 5.49 2.32
N ASP A 1017 20.27 5.83 1.07
CA ASP A 1017 21.25 5.83 -0.04
C ASP A 1017 22.24 7.00 0.05
N ALA A 1018 23.38 6.88 -0.62
CA ALA A 1018 24.43 7.90 -0.64
C ALA A 1018 24.01 9.13 -1.46
N VAL A 1019 24.31 10.34 -0.96
CA VAL A 1019 23.90 11.60 -1.59
C VAL A 1019 24.61 11.80 -2.93
N GLY A 1020 23.86 11.73 -4.03
CA GLY A 1020 24.37 11.85 -5.40
C GLY A 1020 24.44 10.53 -6.19
N SER A 1021 23.70 9.49 -5.80
CA SER A 1021 23.65 8.19 -6.48
C SER A 1021 22.66 8.08 -7.67
N GLU A 1022 22.06 9.20 -8.12
CA GLU A 1022 21.15 9.30 -9.29
C GLU A 1022 21.65 10.31 -10.34
#